data_AF-A0AAN6J5F9-F1
#
_entry.id   AF-A0AAN6J5F9-F1
#
_cell.length_a   1.000
_cell.length_b   1.000
_cell.length_c   1.000
_cell.angle_alpha   90.00
_cell.angle_beta   90.00
_cell.angle_gamma   90.00
#
_symmetry.space_group_name_H-M   'P 1'
#
loop_
_entity.id
_entity.type
_entity.pdbx_description
1 polymer ?
#
loop_
_entity_poly.entity_id
_entity_poly.type
_entity_poly.pdbx_seq_one_letter_code
_entity_poly.pdbx_strand_id
1 'polypeptide(L)'
;MSTTEAVNVYTGFWVNWARGQTFGSTLTLSSRGGLYLVAFLALFVRLTGNQLWGILCFAAFRIRAKSASRDGLFYDQQAMLRNSGSDSGALWEIAKMGSHWRKTSRHAVLRSLVLSVFASLHLAAFVAAGIFSAKIAGTNTEILLRSDQCGTINFTSTSPGQDSESILTLLREYQFLRVDAAVSSNYIATCFLNTSSTPVNCDSYVRSQPSWKLTEKDSCPFTDEICYGAPNTSASSISVTLDSGLIDSALDLGINARPEDRVQLRKLLTCAPLKTKGYSKVLNPKTDSAEWASSYFGNSTYWPTAFYYGGNAFTNTSASWIFNPATLLEASSGARTVEELNTSPYILAPLTDTSNSLDSGFLQPITQLQQNGSGLVLLFLAQNPIYVGAVNDPWFGGEYGLYNSTLEESLPTKPMVTVLGCVESQQFCNAQFPGGPACVSFKTSDSDNGASWLSELSLNAKQNMTARRIFTALSGANLYIVTTQLGANSMLVSTNTLFRAALSLPSNQWELEVESWFATGLAALQRRISKYVTGEGYEVSADSTASGYAISPPAADEQWMCENQITHRTDYSSFSVLGLCLIIVPGLIIIAINLALVPVVHRLQPHTDLNTMRQLEWERTETLELLRQYFAARGMDIEAMSAECKLRIYNTAAESPFATKSDAAPRSTPVADPWSGKPSLNSHHTEVDGSRRTSGFEPVGLGDEMGDPISRYGGNAGNHEMDRLGSSSGRYQRLI
;
A
#
# COMPACT_ATOMS: atom_id res chain seq x y z
N MET A 1 -26.38 23.59 -8.93
CA MET A 1 -25.21 22.75 -9.25
C MET A 1 -23.98 23.56 -8.88
N SER A 2 -23.40 23.30 -7.70
CA SER A 2 -22.05 23.76 -7.38
C SER A 2 -21.11 22.60 -7.66
N THR A 3 -20.12 22.79 -8.52
CA THR A 3 -19.09 21.78 -8.78
C THR A 3 -18.11 21.79 -7.63
N THR A 4 -18.33 20.92 -6.65
CA THR A 4 -17.26 20.48 -5.75
C THR A 4 -16.22 19.74 -6.59
N GLU A 5 -15.23 20.47 -7.11
CA GLU A 5 -14.09 19.86 -7.77
C GLU A 5 -13.34 19.05 -6.73
N ALA A 6 -13.53 17.73 -6.81
CA ALA A 6 -13.00 16.79 -5.85
C ALA A 6 -11.47 16.79 -5.89
N VAL A 7 -10.88 16.36 -4.77
CA VAL A 7 -9.45 16.04 -4.66
C VAL A 7 -9.01 15.23 -5.87
N ASN A 8 -8.14 15.81 -6.69
CA ASN A 8 -7.70 15.17 -7.92
C ASN A 8 -6.31 14.56 -7.71
N VAL A 9 -6.19 13.28 -8.06
CA VAL A 9 -4.87 12.66 -8.19
C VAL A 9 -4.19 13.30 -9.40
N TYR A 10 -3.02 13.88 -9.18
CA TYR A 10 -2.25 14.48 -10.26
C TYR A 10 -1.80 13.38 -11.24
N THR A 11 -2.21 13.51 -12.50
CA THR A 11 -1.77 12.63 -13.59
C THR A 11 -0.84 13.40 -14.52
N GLY A 12 0.27 12.78 -14.90
CA GLY A 12 1.38 13.45 -15.59
C GLY A 12 2.70 13.32 -14.85
N PHE A 13 3.67 14.16 -15.23
CA PHE A 13 5.05 14.11 -14.75
C PHE A 13 5.25 14.97 -13.50
N TRP A 14 5.85 14.39 -12.47
CA TRP A 14 6.23 15.07 -11.23
C TRP A 14 7.54 14.50 -10.69
N VAL A 15 8.05 15.08 -9.60
CA VAL A 15 9.29 14.62 -8.95
C VAL A 15 8.97 14.25 -7.51
N ASN A 16 9.17 12.98 -7.15
CA ASN A 16 9.25 12.54 -5.77
C ASN A 16 10.61 12.99 -5.20
N TRP A 17 10.62 14.10 -4.47
CA TRP A 17 11.86 14.69 -3.95
C TRP A 17 12.54 13.81 -2.90
N ALA A 18 11.88 12.82 -2.30
CA ALA A 18 12.51 11.83 -1.43
C ALA A 18 13.61 11.03 -2.16
N ARG A 19 13.45 10.83 -3.46
CA ARG A 19 14.37 10.09 -4.34
C ARG A 19 15.28 11.02 -5.19
N GLY A 20 15.23 12.33 -4.93
CA GLY A 20 15.94 13.35 -5.72
C GLY A 20 15.40 13.51 -7.14
N GLN A 21 15.95 14.47 -7.90
CA GLN A 21 15.40 14.87 -9.20
C GLN A 21 15.47 13.78 -10.28
N THR A 22 16.49 12.93 -10.26
CA THR A 22 16.74 11.91 -11.30
C THR A 22 15.95 10.63 -11.06
N PHE A 23 16.12 9.99 -9.90
CA PHE A 23 15.42 8.75 -9.55
C PHE A 23 13.96 8.98 -9.11
N GLY A 24 13.64 10.19 -8.64
CA GLY A 24 12.28 10.59 -8.26
C GLY A 24 11.41 11.09 -9.40
N SER A 25 11.95 11.30 -10.61
CA SER A 25 11.16 11.69 -11.77
C SER A 25 10.15 10.59 -12.10
N THR A 26 8.86 10.91 -11.93
CA THR A 26 7.74 9.96 -11.88
C THR A 26 6.62 10.39 -12.83
N LEU A 27 6.03 9.44 -13.55
CA LEU A 27 4.84 9.62 -14.37
C LEU A 27 3.67 8.87 -13.73
N THR A 28 2.65 9.58 -13.24
CA THR A 28 1.42 8.98 -12.70
C THR A 28 0.34 8.92 -13.77
N LEU A 29 -0.29 7.75 -13.91
CA LEU A 29 -1.42 7.49 -14.80
C LEU A 29 -2.54 6.82 -14.00
N SER A 30 -3.78 6.88 -14.50
CA SER A 30 -4.85 5.99 -14.00
C SER A 30 -4.48 4.52 -14.25
N SER A 31 -5.00 3.59 -13.45
CA SER A 31 -4.71 2.15 -13.57
C SER A 31 -4.88 1.64 -15.02
N ARG A 32 -5.94 2.08 -15.72
CA ARG A 32 -6.17 1.75 -17.14
C ARG A 32 -5.08 2.32 -18.07
N GLY A 33 -4.63 3.56 -17.84
CA GLY A 33 -3.52 4.16 -18.58
C GLY A 33 -2.19 3.46 -18.31
N GLY A 34 -1.95 3.06 -17.06
CA GLY A 34 -0.78 2.27 -16.66
C GLY A 34 -0.73 0.91 -17.34
N LEU A 35 -1.85 0.20 -17.44
CA LEU A 35 -1.95 -1.06 -18.18
C LEU A 35 -1.63 -0.88 -19.68
N TYR A 36 -2.08 0.21 -20.30
CA TYR A 36 -1.72 0.51 -21.69
C TYR A 36 -0.22 0.81 -21.86
N LEU A 37 0.40 1.54 -20.93
CA LEU A 37 1.83 1.80 -20.95
C LEU A 37 2.65 0.51 -20.76
N VAL A 38 2.25 -0.37 -19.83
CA VAL A 38 2.89 -1.68 -19.62
C VAL A 38 2.80 -2.55 -20.88
N ALA A 39 1.63 -2.63 -21.51
CA ALA A 39 1.46 -3.37 -22.76
C ALA A 39 2.32 -2.79 -23.90
N PHE A 40 2.39 -1.46 -24.01
CA PHE A 40 3.27 -0.78 -24.96
C PHE A 40 4.74 -1.11 -24.73
N LEU A 41 5.23 -1.07 -23.48
CA LEU A 41 6.62 -1.38 -23.15
C LEU A 41 6.99 -2.82 -23.52
N ALA A 42 6.12 -3.80 -23.21
CA ALA A 42 6.35 -5.20 -23.56
C ALA A 42 6.44 -5.41 -25.09
N LEU A 43 5.53 -4.78 -25.86
CA LEU A 43 5.54 -4.82 -27.32
C LEU A 43 6.77 -4.10 -27.91
N PHE A 44 7.16 -2.95 -27.35
CA PHE A 44 8.33 -2.18 -27.76
C PHE A 44 9.64 -2.94 -27.52
N VAL A 45 9.77 -3.62 -26.37
CA VAL A 45 10.91 -4.50 -26.07
C VAL A 45 10.96 -5.68 -27.05
N ARG A 46 9.82 -6.29 -27.40
CA ARG A 46 9.79 -7.37 -28.40
C ARG A 46 10.17 -6.87 -29.80
N LEU A 47 9.70 -5.69 -30.21
CA LEU A 47 10.09 -5.06 -31.47
C LEU A 47 11.60 -4.76 -31.50
N THR A 48 12.14 -4.20 -30.40
CA THR A 48 13.57 -3.94 -30.22
C THR A 48 14.39 -5.23 -30.35
N GLY A 49 13.94 -6.32 -29.71
CA GLY A 49 14.55 -7.64 -29.85
C GLY A 49 14.59 -8.14 -31.28
N ASN A 50 13.49 -8.01 -32.03
CA ASN A 50 13.48 -8.40 -33.45
C ASN A 50 14.47 -7.58 -34.30
N GLN A 51 14.69 -6.30 -33.99
CA GLN A 51 15.71 -5.49 -34.68
C GLN A 51 17.14 -5.89 -34.26
N LEU A 52 17.39 -6.19 -32.98
CA LEU A 52 18.69 -6.71 -32.54
C LEU A 52 19.00 -8.07 -33.16
N TRP A 53 18.00 -8.94 -33.29
CA TRP A 53 18.10 -10.20 -34.02
C TRP A 53 18.59 -9.99 -35.46
N GLY A 54 18.05 -8.99 -36.16
CA GLY A 54 18.51 -8.60 -37.51
C GLY A 54 20.01 -8.24 -37.55
N ILE A 55 20.46 -7.39 -36.63
CA ILE A 55 21.88 -7.00 -36.51
C ILE A 55 22.77 -8.23 -36.22
N LEU A 56 22.34 -9.08 -35.30
CA LEU A 56 23.03 -10.30 -34.90
C LEU A 56 23.11 -11.32 -36.04
N CYS A 57 22.03 -11.48 -36.81
CA CYS A 57 21.99 -12.33 -38.00
C CYS A 57 22.94 -11.82 -39.09
N PHE A 58 22.96 -10.51 -39.35
CA PHE A 58 23.92 -9.90 -40.28
C PHE A 58 25.37 -10.14 -39.84
N ALA A 59 25.68 -9.93 -38.56
CA ALA A 59 27.01 -10.19 -38.01
C ALA A 59 27.40 -11.67 -38.14
N ALA A 60 26.51 -12.59 -37.74
CA ALA A 60 26.73 -14.03 -37.85
C ALA A 60 26.94 -14.47 -39.31
N PHE A 61 26.12 -13.99 -40.25
CA PHE A 61 26.26 -14.26 -41.68
C PHE A 61 27.64 -13.85 -42.18
N ARG A 62 28.07 -12.64 -41.83
CA ARG A 62 29.31 -12.01 -42.29
C ARG A 62 30.56 -12.66 -41.70
N ILE A 63 30.51 -13.10 -40.44
CA ILE A 63 31.58 -13.89 -39.80
C ILE A 63 31.73 -15.26 -40.49
N ARG A 64 30.59 -15.90 -40.83
CA ARG A 64 30.53 -17.24 -41.42
C ARG A 64 30.84 -17.28 -42.91
N ALA A 65 30.52 -16.23 -43.66
CA ALA A 65 30.80 -16.08 -45.07
C ALA A 65 32.31 -16.15 -45.38
N LYS A 66 32.68 -17.04 -46.31
CA LYS A 66 34.06 -17.35 -46.74
C LYS A 66 34.07 -17.55 -48.26
N SER A 67 35.20 -17.26 -48.89
CA SER A 67 35.42 -17.46 -50.34
C SER A 67 35.54 -18.92 -50.78
N ALA A 68 35.77 -19.85 -49.85
CA ALA A 68 35.88 -21.28 -50.16
C ALA A 68 34.50 -21.98 -50.14
N SER A 69 34.25 -22.83 -51.14
CA SER A 69 33.00 -23.58 -51.28
C SER A 69 32.66 -24.42 -50.03
N ARG A 70 31.37 -24.52 -49.72
CA ARG A 70 30.79 -25.23 -48.56
C ARG A 70 29.67 -26.17 -48.97
N ASP A 71 29.17 -26.95 -48.01
CA ASP A 71 28.04 -27.86 -48.20
C ASP A 71 26.68 -27.15 -48.18
N GLY A 72 25.63 -27.82 -48.68
CA GLY A 72 24.29 -27.23 -48.79
C GLY A 72 23.73 -26.71 -47.46
N LEU A 73 23.96 -27.43 -46.35
CA LEU A 73 23.60 -26.98 -45.00
C LEU A 73 24.22 -25.62 -44.63
N PHE A 74 25.42 -25.30 -45.10
CA PHE A 74 26.00 -23.96 -44.88
C PHE A 74 25.19 -22.89 -45.59
N TYR A 75 24.87 -23.08 -46.87
CA TYR A 75 24.13 -22.10 -47.66
C TYR A 75 22.68 -21.95 -47.20
N ASP A 76 21.99 -23.04 -46.83
CA ASP A 76 20.66 -22.99 -46.19
C ASP A 76 20.69 -22.14 -44.92
N GLN A 77 21.71 -22.33 -44.07
CA GLN A 77 21.87 -21.55 -42.84
C GLN A 77 22.27 -20.08 -43.11
N GLN A 78 22.94 -19.77 -44.22
CA GLN A 78 23.23 -18.39 -44.64
C GLN A 78 21.96 -17.71 -45.17
N ALA A 79 21.19 -18.38 -46.03
CA ALA A 79 19.89 -17.92 -46.49
C ALA A 79 18.91 -17.72 -45.33
N MET A 80 18.94 -18.59 -44.31
CA MET A 80 18.18 -18.38 -43.07
C MET A 80 18.60 -17.09 -42.36
N LEU A 81 19.90 -16.88 -42.14
CA LEU A 81 20.39 -15.67 -41.46
C LEU A 81 20.08 -14.39 -42.25
N ARG A 82 19.96 -14.47 -43.58
CA ARG A 82 19.54 -13.34 -44.41
C ARG A 82 18.05 -13.00 -44.28
N ASN A 83 17.19 -14.00 -44.09
CA ASN A 83 15.74 -13.88 -44.29
C ASN A 83 14.87 -14.15 -43.05
N SER A 84 15.45 -14.58 -41.92
CA SER A 84 14.67 -14.79 -40.70
C SER A 84 14.16 -13.48 -40.11
N GLY A 85 12.85 -13.21 -40.23
CA GLY A 85 12.21 -12.03 -39.64
C GLY A 85 12.09 -12.06 -38.11
N SER A 86 12.33 -13.21 -37.46
CA SER A 86 12.34 -13.34 -36.00
C SER A 86 13.21 -14.51 -35.53
N ASP A 87 13.64 -14.44 -34.27
CA ASP A 87 14.36 -15.49 -33.54
C ASP A 87 13.57 -16.81 -33.43
N SER A 88 12.27 -16.74 -33.13
CA SER A 88 11.39 -17.89 -33.04
C SER A 88 11.17 -18.57 -34.40
N GLY A 89 11.09 -17.79 -35.48
CA GLY A 89 11.03 -18.31 -36.86
C GLY A 89 12.35 -18.98 -37.25
N ALA A 90 13.49 -18.32 -36.97
CA ALA A 90 14.81 -18.88 -37.19
C ALA A 90 14.99 -20.23 -36.47
N LEU A 91 14.63 -20.32 -35.18
CA LEU A 91 14.75 -21.54 -34.39
C LEU A 91 14.00 -22.73 -35.03
N TRP A 92 12.80 -22.48 -35.56
CA TRP A 92 12.00 -23.50 -36.26
C TRP A 92 12.64 -23.95 -37.57
N GLU A 93 13.12 -23.02 -38.40
CA GLU A 93 13.80 -23.38 -39.66
C GLU A 93 15.13 -24.09 -39.42
N ILE A 94 15.93 -23.70 -38.42
CA ILE A 94 17.16 -24.40 -38.04
C ILE A 94 16.86 -25.84 -37.60
N ALA A 95 15.77 -26.07 -36.86
CA ALA A 95 15.36 -27.41 -36.46
C ALA A 95 14.98 -28.29 -37.67
N LYS A 96 14.25 -27.74 -38.64
CA LYS A 96 13.97 -28.44 -39.92
C LYS A 96 15.26 -28.76 -40.68
N MET A 97 16.15 -27.77 -40.85
CA MET A 97 17.43 -27.94 -41.56
C MET A 97 18.29 -29.02 -40.90
N GLY A 98 18.41 -29.00 -39.56
CA GLY A 98 19.15 -30.01 -38.81
C GLY A 98 18.61 -31.43 -39.00
N SER A 99 17.29 -31.58 -39.11
CA SER A 99 16.63 -32.87 -39.38
C SER A 99 16.77 -33.30 -40.84
N HIS A 100 16.58 -32.39 -41.80
CA HIS A 100 16.68 -32.65 -43.24
C HIS A 100 18.10 -33.10 -43.62
N TRP A 101 19.11 -32.36 -43.20
CA TRP A 101 20.51 -32.61 -43.53
C TRP A 101 21.18 -33.71 -42.70
N ARG A 102 20.49 -34.32 -41.72
CA ARG A 102 21.07 -35.27 -40.74
C ARG A 102 21.77 -36.49 -41.34
N LYS A 103 21.36 -36.93 -42.53
CA LYS A 103 21.94 -38.07 -43.26
C LYS A 103 22.99 -37.66 -44.32
N THR A 104 23.01 -36.39 -44.71
CA THR A 104 23.71 -35.92 -45.93
C THR A 104 24.90 -35.01 -45.61
N SER A 105 24.86 -34.27 -44.50
CA SER A 105 25.92 -33.35 -44.06
C SER A 105 26.61 -33.84 -42.79
N ARG A 106 27.95 -33.80 -42.76
CA ARG A 106 28.73 -34.14 -41.55
C ARG A 106 28.40 -33.18 -40.40
N HIS A 107 28.16 -33.73 -39.22
CA HIS A 107 27.82 -33.00 -37.99
C HIS A 107 26.62 -32.03 -38.14
N ALA A 108 25.65 -32.34 -39.02
CA ALA A 108 24.53 -31.45 -39.33
C ALA A 108 23.73 -31.01 -38.09
N VAL A 109 23.44 -31.94 -37.18
CA VAL A 109 22.72 -31.69 -35.94
C VAL A 109 23.52 -30.76 -35.01
N LEU A 110 24.81 -31.03 -34.80
CA LEU A 110 25.68 -30.21 -33.94
C LEU A 110 25.87 -28.80 -34.50
N ARG A 111 26.06 -28.66 -35.81
CA ARG A 111 26.16 -27.35 -36.50
C ARG A 111 24.87 -26.54 -36.43
N SER A 112 23.72 -27.21 -36.44
CA SER A 112 22.42 -26.57 -36.28
C SER A 112 22.17 -26.18 -34.82
N LEU A 113 22.55 -27.05 -33.87
CA LEU A 113 22.43 -26.82 -32.42
C LEU A 113 23.09 -25.50 -31.98
N VAL A 114 24.25 -25.14 -32.52
CA VAL A 114 24.91 -23.85 -32.19
C VAL A 114 24.03 -22.65 -32.54
N LEU A 115 23.39 -22.66 -33.72
CA LEU A 115 22.47 -21.60 -34.13
C LEU A 115 21.12 -21.67 -33.37
N SER A 116 20.64 -22.87 -33.06
CA SER A 116 19.45 -23.06 -32.22
C SER A 116 19.65 -22.51 -30.80
N VAL A 117 20.79 -22.80 -30.16
CA VAL A 117 21.12 -22.24 -28.83
C VAL A 117 21.20 -20.72 -28.90
N PHE A 118 21.82 -20.17 -29.94
CA PHE A 118 21.90 -18.72 -30.15
C PHE A 118 20.51 -18.07 -30.27
N ALA A 119 19.63 -18.62 -31.11
CA ALA A 119 18.25 -18.15 -31.26
C ALA A 119 17.43 -18.29 -29.97
N SER A 120 17.57 -19.42 -29.26
CA SER A 120 16.87 -19.69 -28.00
C SER A 120 17.30 -18.75 -26.88
N LEU A 121 18.61 -18.46 -26.74
CA LEU A 121 19.11 -17.52 -25.74
C LEU A 121 18.62 -16.10 -26.01
N HIS A 122 18.62 -15.67 -27.28
CA HIS A 122 18.06 -14.38 -27.68
C HIS A 122 16.57 -14.27 -27.36
N LEU A 123 15.78 -15.27 -27.78
CA LEU A 123 14.34 -15.34 -27.53
C LEU A 123 14.03 -15.31 -26.03
N ALA A 124 14.72 -16.13 -25.23
CA ALA A 124 14.54 -16.17 -23.78
C ALA A 124 14.87 -14.82 -23.12
N ALA A 125 15.97 -14.18 -23.53
CA ALA A 125 16.37 -12.87 -23.01
C ALA A 125 15.33 -11.78 -23.30
N PHE A 126 14.79 -11.70 -24.52
CA PHE A 126 13.79 -10.68 -24.87
C PHE A 126 12.38 -10.97 -24.37
N VAL A 127 12.00 -12.25 -24.22
CA VAL A 127 10.76 -12.62 -23.51
C VAL A 127 10.85 -12.21 -22.04
N ALA A 128 11.96 -12.53 -21.36
CA ALA A 128 12.17 -12.12 -19.97
C ALA A 128 12.21 -10.59 -19.83
N ALA A 129 12.94 -9.88 -20.70
CA ALA A 129 12.99 -8.42 -20.69
C ALA A 129 11.61 -7.78 -20.95
N GLY A 130 10.79 -8.37 -21.83
CA GLY A 130 9.42 -7.92 -22.08
C GLY A 130 8.54 -8.04 -20.84
N ILE A 131 8.59 -9.18 -20.14
CA ILE A 131 7.84 -9.43 -18.89
C ILE A 131 8.30 -8.49 -17.76
N PHE A 132 9.61 -8.30 -17.58
CA PHE A 132 10.16 -7.45 -16.53
C PHE A 132 10.20 -5.95 -16.87
N SER A 133 9.80 -5.54 -18.09
CA SER A 133 9.81 -4.14 -18.54
C SER A 133 9.04 -3.20 -17.59
N ALA A 134 7.87 -3.62 -17.10
CA ALA A 134 7.10 -2.87 -16.10
C ALA A 134 7.86 -2.72 -14.77
N LYS A 135 8.56 -3.77 -14.31
CA LYS A 135 9.35 -3.73 -13.07
C LYS A 135 10.56 -2.81 -13.20
N ILE A 136 11.18 -2.74 -14.38
CA ILE A 136 12.26 -1.79 -14.71
C ILE A 136 11.72 -0.35 -14.77
N ALA A 137 10.49 -0.17 -15.27
CA ALA A 137 9.77 1.10 -15.18
C ALA A 137 9.28 1.43 -13.76
N GLY A 138 9.54 0.58 -12.75
CA GLY A 138 9.41 0.90 -11.33
C GLY A 138 7.99 1.17 -10.85
N THR A 139 6.99 0.42 -11.34
CA THR A 139 5.58 0.63 -11.02
C THR A 139 5.31 0.64 -9.51
N ASN A 140 4.74 1.72 -8.97
CA ASN A 140 4.28 1.81 -7.58
C ASN A 140 2.92 2.54 -7.42
N THR A 141 2.39 2.51 -6.21
CA THR A 141 1.10 3.14 -5.81
C THR A 141 1.27 4.54 -5.22
N GLU A 142 2.50 5.04 -5.05
CA GLU A 142 2.76 6.42 -4.62
C GLU A 142 2.21 7.38 -5.66
N ILE A 143 1.37 8.33 -5.23
CA ILE A 143 0.78 9.34 -6.09
C ILE A 143 0.94 10.74 -5.48
N LEU A 144 0.94 11.74 -6.34
CA LEU A 144 0.86 13.14 -5.95
C LEU A 144 -0.61 13.59 -5.93
N LEU A 145 -1.04 14.22 -4.86
CA LEU A 145 -2.36 14.85 -4.72
C LEU A 145 -2.29 16.32 -5.13
N ARG A 146 -3.35 16.78 -5.80
CA ARG A 146 -3.63 18.19 -6.05
C ARG A 146 -5.05 18.52 -5.61
N SER A 147 -5.22 19.62 -4.90
CA SER A 147 -6.53 20.16 -4.58
C SER A 147 -6.51 21.69 -4.65
N ASP A 148 -7.50 22.25 -5.33
CA ASP A 148 -7.77 23.69 -5.34
C ASP A 148 -8.63 24.10 -4.12
N GLN A 149 -9.08 23.13 -3.31
CA GLN A 149 -9.78 23.29 -2.04
C GLN A 149 -8.98 22.60 -0.94
N CYS A 150 -7.93 23.28 -0.51
CA CYS A 150 -6.99 22.88 0.54
C CYS A 150 -6.92 23.96 1.63
N GLY A 151 -6.36 23.62 2.78
CA GLY A 151 -6.07 24.59 3.84
C GLY A 151 -6.33 24.08 5.25
N THR A 152 -6.32 25.02 6.18
CA THR A 152 -6.61 24.76 7.60
C THR A 152 -8.09 24.96 7.88
N ILE A 153 -8.69 24.05 8.65
CA ILE A 153 -10.05 24.21 9.16
C ILE A 153 -10.02 25.16 10.36
N ASN A 154 -10.74 26.27 10.24
CA ASN A 154 -10.93 27.23 11.30
C ASN A 154 -12.42 27.26 11.70
N PHE A 155 -12.71 26.91 12.95
CA PHE A 155 -14.03 27.06 13.55
C PHE A 155 -14.22 28.55 13.90
N THR A 156 -15.15 29.22 13.21
CA THR A 156 -15.30 30.68 13.31
C THR A 156 -16.30 31.02 14.40
N SER A 157 -15.82 31.26 15.63
CA SER A 157 -16.67 31.78 16.70
C SER A 157 -16.91 33.29 16.53
N THR A 158 -18.17 33.70 16.48
CA THR A 158 -18.57 35.11 16.55
C THR A 158 -18.50 35.63 17.99
N SER A 159 -17.27 35.75 18.50
CA SER A 159 -16.91 36.17 19.87
C SER A 159 -17.39 35.24 21.00
N PRO A 160 -16.69 35.20 22.16
CA PRO A 160 -17.13 34.44 23.32
C PRO A 160 -18.29 35.17 24.01
N GLY A 161 -19.52 34.84 23.61
CA GLY A 161 -20.76 35.31 24.22
C GLY A 161 -21.77 34.16 24.29
N GLN A 162 -22.75 34.24 25.21
CA GLN A 162 -23.74 33.16 25.40
C GLN A 162 -24.86 33.20 24.34
N ASP A 163 -24.48 33.06 23.07
CA ASP A 163 -25.39 32.80 21.97
C ASP A 163 -25.43 31.31 21.61
N SER A 164 -26.44 30.89 20.86
CA SER A 164 -26.57 29.48 20.43
C SER A 164 -25.51 29.08 19.40
N GLU A 165 -25.02 30.02 18.60
CA GLU A 165 -24.09 29.75 17.50
C GLU A 165 -22.68 29.43 17.98
N SER A 166 -22.17 30.10 19.02
CA SER A 166 -20.89 29.75 19.64
C SER A 166 -20.91 28.34 20.24
N ILE A 167 -21.99 27.95 20.95
CA ILE A 167 -22.17 26.60 21.49
C ILE A 167 -22.25 25.56 20.36
N LEU A 168 -22.99 25.84 19.29
CA LEU A 168 -23.06 24.95 18.12
C LEU A 168 -21.70 24.81 17.41
N THR A 169 -20.92 25.89 17.33
CA THR A 169 -19.57 25.89 16.75
C THR A 169 -18.63 25.03 17.59
N LEU A 170 -18.65 25.18 18.91
CA LEU A 170 -17.89 24.35 19.85
C LEU A 170 -18.27 22.87 19.73
N LEU A 171 -19.57 22.54 19.71
CA LEU A 171 -20.05 21.16 19.55
C LEU A 171 -19.62 20.54 18.20
N ARG A 172 -19.58 21.34 17.12
CA ARG A 172 -19.07 20.91 15.81
C ARG A 172 -17.57 20.64 15.82
N GLU A 173 -16.80 21.46 16.54
CA GLU A 173 -15.37 21.21 16.76
C GLU A 173 -15.12 19.93 17.56
N TYR A 174 -15.81 19.73 18.69
CA TYR A 174 -15.77 18.46 19.44
C TYR A 174 -16.15 17.26 18.56
N GLN A 175 -17.23 17.36 17.77
CA GLN A 175 -17.63 16.28 16.85
C GLN A 175 -16.53 15.99 15.82
N PHE A 176 -15.91 17.02 15.26
CA PHE A 176 -14.81 16.88 14.30
C PHE A 176 -13.60 16.17 14.94
N LEU A 177 -13.10 16.67 16.06
CA LEU A 177 -11.96 16.08 16.77
C LEU A 177 -12.24 14.63 17.20
N ARG A 178 -13.47 14.33 17.61
CA ARG A 178 -13.91 12.98 17.98
C ARG A 178 -13.95 12.01 16.82
N VAL A 179 -14.45 12.41 15.66
CA VAL A 179 -14.42 11.57 14.45
C VAL A 179 -12.98 11.32 14.01
N ASP A 180 -12.13 12.35 14.04
CA ASP A 180 -10.71 12.23 13.67
C ASP A 180 -9.92 11.30 14.60
N ALA A 181 -10.10 11.44 15.91
CA ALA A 181 -9.52 10.55 16.92
C ALA A 181 -10.03 9.11 16.77
N ALA A 182 -11.34 8.91 16.54
CA ALA A 182 -11.93 7.59 16.39
C ALA A 182 -11.43 6.85 15.14
N VAL A 183 -11.35 7.54 13.99
CA VAL A 183 -10.80 6.97 12.76
C VAL A 183 -9.32 6.64 12.92
N SER A 184 -8.55 7.51 13.59
CA SER A 184 -7.13 7.27 13.85
C SER A 184 -6.90 6.09 14.80
N SER A 185 -7.68 5.98 15.89
CA SER A 185 -7.62 4.85 16.83
C SER A 185 -8.03 3.53 16.15
N ASN A 186 -9.08 3.54 15.33
CA ASN A 186 -9.47 2.36 14.56
C ASN A 186 -8.40 1.93 13.54
N TYR A 187 -7.70 2.90 12.91
CA TYR A 187 -6.53 2.61 12.07
C TYR A 187 -5.41 1.94 12.87
N ILE A 188 -5.08 2.41 14.09
CA ILE A 188 -4.10 1.74 14.97
C ILE A 188 -4.52 0.30 15.28
N ALA A 189 -5.76 0.11 15.75
CA ALA A 189 -6.27 -1.19 16.15
C ALA A 189 -6.26 -2.20 14.99
N THR A 190 -6.73 -1.76 13.83
CA THR A 190 -6.83 -2.58 12.62
C THR A 190 -5.45 -2.90 12.03
N CYS A 191 -4.58 -1.89 11.88
CA CYS A 191 -3.35 -2.01 11.10
C CYS A 191 -2.09 -2.41 11.90
N PHE A 192 -2.06 -2.17 13.21
CA PHE A 192 -0.89 -2.51 14.04
C PHE A 192 -1.21 -3.54 15.12
N LEU A 193 -2.36 -3.41 15.79
CA LEU A 193 -2.78 -4.40 16.79
C LEU A 193 -3.45 -5.63 16.14
N ASN A 194 -3.64 -5.62 14.82
CA ASN A 194 -4.17 -6.71 14.00
C ASN A 194 -5.50 -7.29 14.55
N THR A 195 -6.39 -6.41 15.04
CA THR A 195 -7.68 -6.83 15.61
C THR A 195 -8.70 -7.27 14.56
N SER A 196 -8.42 -7.04 13.28
CA SER A 196 -9.28 -7.41 12.16
C SER A 196 -9.00 -8.82 11.63
N SER A 197 -10.03 -9.66 11.57
CA SER A 197 -9.98 -10.99 10.93
C SER A 197 -10.00 -10.94 9.39
N THR A 198 -10.06 -9.75 8.79
CA THR A 198 -10.08 -9.54 7.33
C THR A 198 -8.90 -8.69 6.88
N PRO A 199 -8.31 -8.93 5.68
CA PRO A 199 -7.21 -8.10 5.19
C PRO A 199 -7.68 -6.66 4.91
N VAL A 200 -7.15 -5.69 5.67
CA VAL A 200 -7.41 -4.26 5.48
C VAL A 200 -6.22 -3.60 4.80
N ASN A 201 -6.49 -2.66 3.89
CA ASN A 201 -5.43 -1.89 3.23
C ASN A 201 -4.91 -0.77 4.15
N CYS A 202 -3.76 -0.99 4.77
CA CYS A 202 -3.12 -0.04 5.68
C CYS A 202 -2.23 0.99 4.96
N ASP A 203 -2.01 0.85 3.65
CA ASP A 203 -1.22 1.77 2.81
C ASP A 203 -2.09 2.97 2.37
N SER A 204 -2.59 3.75 3.34
CA SER A 204 -3.32 5.02 3.12
C SER A 204 -2.46 6.27 3.32
N TYR A 205 -1.30 6.12 3.99
CA TYR A 205 -0.32 7.17 4.25
C TYR A 205 1.04 6.77 3.68
N VAL A 206 1.92 7.74 3.42
CA VAL A 206 3.27 7.50 2.82
C VAL A 206 4.09 6.51 3.64
N ARG A 207 3.90 6.54 4.96
CA ARG A 207 4.45 5.55 5.87
C ARG A 207 3.29 4.83 6.56
N SER A 208 3.05 3.58 6.16
CA SER A 208 1.95 2.75 6.66
C SER A 208 2.12 2.26 8.10
N GLN A 209 3.28 2.48 8.73
CA GLN A 209 3.48 2.31 10.17
C GLN A 209 4.34 3.44 10.77
N PRO A 210 3.80 4.31 11.63
CA PRO A 210 4.61 5.19 12.46
C PRO A 210 5.56 4.35 13.33
N SER A 211 6.81 4.78 13.48
CA SER A 211 7.74 4.15 14.43
C SER A 211 7.89 4.98 15.68
N TRP A 212 8.04 4.31 16.80
CA TRP A 212 8.45 4.90 18.06
C TRP A 212 9.31 3.90 18.83
N LYS A 213 9.98 4.39 19.87
CA LYS A 213 10.70 3.58 20.85
C LYS A 213 10.05 3.77 22.21
N LEU A 214 9.50 2.70 22.77
CA LEU A 214 9.16 2.61 24.19
C LEU A 214 10.45 2.37 24.99
N THR A 215 10.58 2.99 26.14
CA THR A 215 11.69 2.77 27.09
C THR A 215 11.19 2.98 28.51
N GLU A 216 11.16 1.89 29.29
CA GLU A 216 10.94 1.89 30.73
C GLU A 216 12.09 2.61 31.46
N LYS A 217 11.78 3.23 32.61
CA LYS A 217 12.72 3.99 33.44
C LYS A 217 12.43 3.83 34.93
N ASP A 218 13.51 3.75 35.70
CA ASP A 218 13.51 3.68 37.16
C ASP A 218 13.43 5.08 37.83
N SER A 219 12.90 6.07 37.11
CA SER A 219 12.84 7.47 37.55
C SER A 219 11.46 8.08 37.31
N CYS A 220 11.04 8.92 38.26
CA CYS A 220 9.83 9.73 38.13
C CYS A 220 10.08 10.91 37.16
N PRO A 221 9.18 11.22 36.22
CA PRO A 221 9.26 12.47 35.44
C PRO A 221 8.92 13.71 36.27
N PHE A 222 8.35 13.52 37.45
CA PHE A 222 7.99 14.54 38.44
C PHE A 222 8.91 14.43 39.67
N THR A 223 8.59 15.12 40.77
CA THR A 223 9.26 14.85 42.06
C THR A 223 8.97 13.42 42.53
N ASP A 224 9.99 12.64 42.90
CA ASP A 224 9.87 11.23 43.32
C ASP A 224 8.72 10.93 44.29
N GLU A 225 8.43 11.85 45.23
CA GLU A 225 7.38 11.68 46.23
C GLU A 225 5.97 11.48 45.64
N ILE A 226 5.68 11.93 44.41
CA ILE A 226 4.34 11.85 43.81
C ILE A 226 4.11 10.62 42.93
N CYS A 227 5.16 10.08 42.30
CA CYS A 227 5.03 8.85 41.53
C CYS A 227 4.71 7.65 42.43
N TYR A 228 3.82 6.78 41.95
CA TYR A 228 3.70 5.42 42.44
C TYR A 228 5.02 4.68 42.12
N GLY A 229 5.49 3.81 43.02
CA GLY A 229 6.75 3.09 42.80
C GLY A 229 8.05 3.89 43.00
N ALA A 230 8.00 5.08 43.61
CA ALA A 230 9.16 5.93 43.95
C ALA A 230 10.38 5.17 44.55
N PRO A 231 11.60 5.76 44.52
CA PRO A 231 12.81 5.11 45.03
C PRO A 231 12.64 4.54 46.45
N ASN A 232 13.20 3.33 46.66
CA ASN A 232 12.98 2.44 47.82
C ASN A 232 11.67 1.62 47.81
N THR A 233 11.05 1.40 46.66
CA THR A 233 9.98 0.38 46.48
C THR A 233 10.40 -0.72 45.52
N SER A 234 9.67 -1.84 45.51
CA SER A 234 9.98 -3.04 44.71
C SER A 234 9.60 -2.93 43.22
N ALA A 235 9.25 -1.75 42.71
CA ALA A 235 8.81 -1.56 41.33
C ALA A 235 10.00 -1.60 40.37
N SER A 236 9.90 -2.40 39.31
CA SER A 236 10.94 -2.54 38.27
C SER A 236 10.87 -1.49 37.15
N SER A 237 9.75 -0.77 37.06
CA SER A 237 9.55 0.38 36.16
C SER A 237 8.69 1.42 36.91
N ILE A 238 9.09 2.69 36.85
CA ILE A 238 8.35 3.82 37.47
C ILE A 238 7.66 4.67 36.40
N SER A 239 8.31 4.83 35.25
CA SER A 239 7.77 5.56 34.11
C SER A 239 8.12 4.88 32.79
N VAL A 240 7.30 5.11 31.77
CA VAL A 240 7.61 4.77 30.37
C VAL A 240 7.81 6.05 29.58
N THR A 241 8.75 6.02 28.64
CA THR A 241 8.98 7.08 27.66
C THR A 241 8.78 6.54 26.25
N LEU A 242 7.93 7.20 25.48
CA LEU A 242 7.69 6.97 24.07
C LEU A 242 8.31 8.10 23.26
N ASP A 243 9.21 7.76 22.36
CA ASP A 243 9.94 8.67 21.49
C ASP A 243 9.68 8.30 20.04
N SER A 244 9.11 9.21 19.24
CA SER A 244 8.90 8.98 17.80
C SER A 244 10.20 8.89 16.99
N GLY A 245 11.31 9.36 17.56
CA GLY A 245 12.47 9.77 16.77
C GLY A 245 12.15 10.98 15.89
N LEU A 246 13.02 11.27 14.93
CA LEU A 246 12.82 12.36 13.96
C LEU A 246 11.89 11.90 12.84
N ILE A 247 10.68 12.46 12.84
CA ILE A 247 9.67 12.38 11.78
C ILE A 247 9.99 13.44 10.73
N ASP A 248 10.32 13.05 9.51
CA ASP A 248 10.59 13.94 8.40
C ASP A 248 9.30 14.33 7.65
N SER A 249 9.12 15.64 7.44
CA SER A 249 7.96 16.21 6.74
C SER A 249 7.67 15.60 5.37
N ALA A 250 8.69 15.17 4.62
CA ALA A 250 8.51 14.54 3.31
C ALA A 250 8.46 13.01 3.40
N LEU A 251 9.36 12.38 4.18
CA LEU A 251 9.50 10.92 4.19
C LEU A 251 8.39 10.22 5.00
N ASP A 252 7.95 10.83 6.11
CA ASP A 252 7.00 10.19 7.05
C ASP A 252 5.59 10.78 6.97
N LEU A 253 5.48 12.07 6.62
CA LEU A 253 4.22 12.81 6.50
C LEU A 253 3.80 13.10 5.04
N GLY A 254 4.69 12.86 4.08
CA GLY A 254 4.37 12.94 2.64
C GLY A 254 4.34 14.33 2.01
N ILE A 255 4.80 15.38 2.70
CA ILE A 255 4.86 16.74 2.13
C ILE A 255 6.04 16.78 1.15
N ASN A 256 5.77 16.73 -0.16
CA ASN A 256 6.76 16.55 -1.22
C ASN A 256 7.67 17.77 -1.40
N ALA A 257 8.68 17.87 -0.54
CA ALA A 257 9.62 18.98 -0.46
C ALA A 257 11.06 18.50 -0.76
N ARG A 258 11.87 19.40 -1.31
CA ARG A 258 13.31 19.17 -1.48
C ARG A 258 14.02 19.06 -0.13
N PRO A 259 15.21 18.43 -0.04
CA PRO A 259 15.95 18.33 1.23
C PRO A 259 16.17 19.67 1.94
N GLU A 260 16.40 20.75 1.19
CA GLU A 260 16.53 22.12 1.70
C GLU A 260 15.22 22.74 2.22
N ASP A 261 14.07 22.23 1.79
CA ASP A 261 12.73 22.74 2.13
C ASP A 261 12.06 21.96 3.28
N ARG A 262 12.68 20.87 3.76
CA ARG A 262 12.13 19.99 4.80
C ARG A 262 12.36 20.49 6.21
N VAL A 263 11.43 20.13 7.08
CA VAL A 263 11.57 20.18 8.53
C VAL A 263 11.37 18.79 9.14
N GLN A 264 11.89 18.61 10.34
CA GLN A 264 11.72 17.39 11.12
C GLN A 264 11.01 17.71 12.45
N LEU A 265 10.21 16.78 12.93
CA LEU A 265 9.49 16.82 14.20
C LEU A 265 9.92 15.62 15.03
N ARG A 266 10.06 15.80 16.35
CA ARG A 266 10.12 14.71 17.32
C ARG A 266 9.05 14.92 18.37
N LYS A 267 8.29 13.86 18.66
CA LYS A 267 7.26 13.83 19.69
C LYS A 267 7.75 12.92 20.82
N LEU A 268 7.67 13.41 22.06
CA LEU A 268 8.10 12.68 23.25
C LEU A 268 6.97 12.69 24.28
N LEU A 269 6.63 11.52 24.79
CA LEU A 269 5.65 11.34 25.87
C LEU A 269 6.28 10.53 26.99
N THR A 270 6.28 11.04 28.22
CA THR A 270 6.72 10.29 29.40
C THR A 270 5.59 10.23 30.43
N CYS A 271 5.16 9.02 30.80
CA CYS A 271 4.04 8.81 31.73
C CYS A 271 4.45 7.96 32.94
N ALA A 272 3.88 8.27 34.10
CA ALA A 272 4.10 7.55 35.35
C ALA A 272 2.81 7.52 36.20
N PRO A 273 2.39 6.36 36.75
CA PRO A 273 1.25 6.30 37.67
C PRO A 273 1.55 7.13 38.93
N LEU A 274 0.53 7.82 39.47
CA LEU A 274 0.68 8.73 40.61
C LEU A 274 0.03 8.17 41.88
N LYS A 275 0.55 8.55 43.04
CA LYS A 275 -0.05 8.20 44.34
C LYS A 275 -1.35 8.98 44.55
N THR A 276 -2.47 8.27 44.76
CA THR A 276 -3.75 8.89 45.20
C THR A 276 -3.74 9.23 46.70
N LYS A 277 -3.08 8.41 47.52
CA LYS A 277 -3.03 8.60 48.98
C LYS A 277 -2.24 9.87 49.33
N GLY A 278 -2.87 10.77 50.10
CA GLY A 278 -2.31 12.08 50.46
C GLY A 278 -2.71 13.21 49.49
N TYR A 279 -3.18 12.87 48.30
CA TYR A 279 -3.64 13.81 47.26
C TYR A 279 -5.15 13.75 47.03
N SER A 280 -5.91 13.14 47.95
CA SER A 280 -7.37 13.09 47.89
C SER A 280 -8.04 13.24 49.26
N LYS A 281 -9.27 13.75 49.26
CA LYS A 281 -10.13 13.93 50.44
C LYS A 281 -11.57 13.61 50.08
N VAL A 282 -12.22 12.73 50.85
CA VAL A 282 -13.68 12.56 50.80
C VAL A 282 -14.31 13.83 51.38
N LEU A 283 -15.11 14.52 50.58
CA LEU A 283 -15.81 15.74 50.97
C LEU A 283 -17.11 15.38 51.68
N ASN A 284 -17.38 16.02 52.81
CA ASN A 284 -18.70 16.00 53.44
C ASN A 284 -19.51 17.22 52.95
N PRO A 285 -20.61 17.03 52.20
CA PRO A 285 -21.44 18.12 51.66
C PRO A 285 -21.95 19.14 52.70
N LYS A 286 -21.95 18.78 54.00
CA LYS A 286 -22.42 19.65 55.10
C LYS A 286 -21.32 20.54 55.68
N THR A 287 -20.05 20.23 55.48
CA THR A 287 -18.92 20.94 56.12
C THR A 287 -17.87 21.44 55.12
N ASP A 288 -17.74 20.83 53.95
CA ASP A 288 -16.72 21.16 52.96
C ASP A 288 -17.26 22.07 51.83
N SER A 289 -18.09 23.06 52.19
CA SER A 289 -18.78 23.96 51.26
C SER A 289 -17.88 24.88 50.43
N ALA A 290 -16.58 24.94 50.74
CA ALA A 290 -15.59 25.69 49.96
C ALA A 290 -15.32 25.06 48.58
N GLU A 291 -15.57 23.75 48.42
CA GLU A 291 -15.47 23.07 47.13
C GLU A 291 -16.85 23.07 46.45
N TRP A 292 -17.02 23.90 45.41
CA TRP A 292 -18.28 24.20 44.71
C TRP A 292 -19.16 22.98 44.38
N ALA A 293 -18.55 21.84 43.99
CA ALA A 293 -19.29 20.64 43.62
C ALA A 293 -19.90 19.89 44.83
N SER A 294 -19.46 20.16 46.06
CA SER A 294 -19.94 19.47 47.28
C SER A 294 -21.45 19.61 47.48
N SER A 295 -22.03 20.78 47.17
CA SER A 295 -23.47 21.06 47.27
C SER A 295 -24.30 20.40 46.16
N TYR A 296 -23.73 20.19 44.96
CA TYR A 296 -24.43 19.53 43.85
C TYR A 296 -24.77 18.06 44.15
N PHE A 297 -23.98 17.40 45.00
CA PHE A 297 -24.16 16.00 45.38
C PHE A 297 -24.92 15.81 46.71
N GLY A 298 -25.51 16.87 47.27
CA GLY A 298 -26.01 16.93 48.66
C GLY A 298 -27.12 15.94 49.07
N ASN A 299 -27.60 15.08 48.17
CA ASN A 299 -28.63 14.07 48.43
C ASN A 299 -28.24 12.63 48.02
N SER A 300 -26.99 12.39 47.59
CA SER A 300 -26.51 11.02 47.32
C SER A 300 -26.12 10.29 48.61
N THR A 301 -26.24 8.96 48.60
CA THR A 301 -25.74 8.10 49.69
C THR A 301 -24.21 8.04 49.69
N TYR A 302 -23.58 8.36 48.56
CA TYR A 302 -22.12 8.34 48.38
C TYR A 302 -21.55 9.76 48.46
N TRP A 303 -20.54 9.92 49.32
CA TRP A 303 -19.84 11.20 49.47
C TRP A 303 -18.81 11.38 48.34
N PRO A 304 -18.78 12.56 47.69
CA PRO A 304 -17.82 12.83 46.62
C PRO A 304 -16.39 12.91 47.15
N THR A 305 -15.42 12.55 46.33
CA THR A 305 -13.98 12.63 46.63
C THR A 305 -13.33 13.69 45.76
N ALA A 306 -12.65 14.64 46.38
CA ALA A 306 -11.81 15.64 45.73
C ALA A 306 -10.37 15.15 45.60
N PHE A 307 -9.71 15.53 44.51
CA PHE A 307 -8.30 15.22 44.21
C PHE A 307 -7.51 16.53 44.02
N TYR A 308 -6.31 16.60 44.59
CA TYR A 308 -5.53 17.83 44.76
C TYR A 308 -4.15 17.72 44.10
N TYR A 309 -4.15 17.63 42.77
CA TYR A 309 -2.95 17.66 41.92
C TYR A 309 -2.69 19.05 41.31
N GLY A 310 -3.51 20.03 41.68
CA GLY A 310 -3.49 21.39 41.17
C GLY A 310 -4.86 22.06 41.32
N GLY A 311 -4.90 23.38 41.40
CA GLY A 311 -6.17 24.12 41.42
C GLY A 311 -6.87 24.02 40.06
N ASN A 312 -8.19 24.20 40.05
CA ASN A 312 -8.98 24.29 38.80
C ASN A 312 -9.51 25.73 38.65
N ALA A 313 -9.00 26.45 37.66
CA ALA A 313 -9.27 27.86 37.43
C ALA A 313 -10.70 28.15 36.93
N PHE A 314 -11.38 27.18 36.32
CA PHE A 314 -12.75 27.34 35.82
C PHE A 314 -13.80 27.24 36.93
N THR A 315 -13.67 26.22 37.77
CA THR A 315 -14.48 26.07 38.98
C THR A 315 -14.01 26.96 40.12
N ASN A 316 -12.84 27.59 39.98
CA ASN A 316 -12.15 28.36 41.02
C ASN A 316 -11.98 27.55 42.33
N THR A 317 -11.61 26.27 42.19
CA THR A 317 -11.49 25.29 43.29
C THR A 317 -10.04 24.91 43.57
N SER A 318 -9.77 24.48 44.80
CA SER A 318 -8.44 23.95 45.16
C SER A 318 -8.27 22.49 44.70
N ALA A 319 -9.38 21.76 44.53
CA ALA A 319 -9.39 20.46 43.88
C ALA A 319 -9.26 20.58 42.35
N SER A 320 -8.47 19.68 41.76
CA SER A 320 -8.31 19.50 40.31
C SER A 320 -9.56 18.87 39.70
N TRP A 321 -10.04 17.82 40.38
CA TRP A 321 -11.18 17.02 39.99
C TRP A 321 -11.96 16.58 41.24
N ILE A 322 -13.28 16.44 41.10
CA ILE A 322 -14.18 15.97 42.14
C ILE A 322 -15.07 14.90 41.53
N PHE A 323 -15.04 13.69 42.10
CA PHE A 323 -15.77 12.53 41.60
C PHE A 323 -16.74 11.98 42.65
N ASN A 324 -17.97 11.66 42.25
CA ASN A 324 -18.92 10.97 43.12
C ASN A 324 -18.97 9.46 42.78
N PRO A 325 -18.69 8.55 43.74
CA PRO A 325 -18.88 7.10 43.55
C PRO A 325 -20.25 6.70 42.98
N ALA A 326 -21.30 7.47 43.28
CA ALA A 326 -22.64 7.30 42.74
C ALA A 326 -22.67 7.17 41.21
N THR A 327 -21.81 7.88 40.48
CA THR A 327 -21.76 7.84 39.01
C THR A 327 -21.43 6.44 38.47
N LEU A 328 -20.70 5.61 39.21
CA LEU A 328 -20.44 4.20 38.88
C LEU A 328 -21.30 3.20 39.67
N LEU A 329 -21.88 3.61 40.80
CA LEU A 329 -22.61 2.74 41.72
C LEU A 329 -24.14 2.85 41.58
N GLU A 330 -24.69 4.08 41.59
CA GLU A 330 -26.14 4.30 41.50
C GLU A 330 -26.68 3.98 40.09
N ALA A 331 -25.87 4.15 39.04
CA ALA A 331 -26.15 3.65 37.70
C ALA A 331 -26.39 2.13 37.67
N SER A 332 -25.80 1.38 38.60
CA SER A 332 -26.00 -0.08 38.74
C SER A 332 -27.12 -0.48 39.71
N SER A 333 -27.67 0.46 40.51
CA SER A 333 -28.72 0.17 41.50
C SER A 333 -30.11 0.72 41.13
N GLY A 334 -30.20 1.65 40.17
CA GLY A 334 -31.47 2.19 39.66
C GLY A 334 -32.08 1.38 38.50
N ALA A 335 -31.24 0.70 37.71
CA ALA A 335 -31.62 -0.07 36.53
C ALA A 335 -32.51 -1.28 36.90
N ARG A 336 -33.79 -1.24 36.52
CA ARG A 336 -34.75 -2.35 36.80
C ARG A 336 -34.83 -3.38 35.68
N THR A 337 -34.12 -3.16 34.58
CA THR A 337 -34.07 -4.03 33.40
C THR A 337 -32.64 -4.24 32.94
N VAL A 338 -32.32 -5.46 32.51
CA VAL A 338 -30.97 -5.88 32.09
C VAL A 338 -30.44 -5.05 30.90
N GLU A 339 -31.33 -4.47 30.10
CA GLU A 339 -30.99 -3.60 28.95
C GLU A 339 -30.33 -2.26 29.35
N GLU A 340 -30.47 -1.81 30.61
CA GLU A 340 -29.89 -0.55 31.09
C GLU A 340 -28.46 -0.70 31.66
N LEU A 341 -27.94 -1.92 31.78
CA LEU A 341 -26.60 -2.21 32.35
C LEU A 341 -25.42 -1.77 31.46
N ASN A 342 -25.67 -1.06 30.36
CA ASN A 342 -24.69 -0.74 29.31
C ASN A 342 -23.70 0.39 29.69
N THR A 343 -23.36 0.49 30.98
CA THR A 343 -22.37 1.45 31.50
C THR A 343 -20.99 0.78 31.57
N SER A 344 -20.02 1.37 30.88
CA SER A 344 -18.61 0.99 30.99
C SER A 344 -18.17 1.03 32.47
N PRO A 345 -17.43 0.03 32.98
CA PRO A 345 -16.93 0.04 34.35
C PRO A 345 -15.79 1.05 34.56
N TYR A 346 -15.42 1.81 33.52
CA TYR A 346 -14.36 2.82 33.50
C TYR A 346 -14.88 4.17 33.01
N ILE A 347 -14.48 5.23 33.71
CA ILE A 347 -14.61 6.63 33.29
C ILE A 347 -13.19 7.21 33.29
N LEU A 348 -12.75 7.72 32.14
CA LEU A 348 -11.49 8.42 31.98
C LEU A 348 -11.75 9.93 31.92
N ALA A 349 -11.20 10.69 32.85
CA ALA A 349 -11.30 12.14 32.93
C ALA A 349 -9.90 12.77 32.78
N PRO A 350 -9.53 13.25 31.57
CA PRO A 350 -8.28 13.96 31.34
C PRO A 350 -8.35 15.43 31.80
N LEU A 351 -7.24 15.96 32.30
CA LEU A 351 -7.02 17.38 32.59
C LEU A 351 -5.63 17.79 32.08
N THR A 352 -5.45 19.07 31.73
CA THR A 352 -4.18 19.62 31.24
C THR A 352 -3.96 21.06 31.70
N ASP A 353 -2.70 21.47 31.80
CA ASP A 353 -2.27 22.83 32.19
C ASP A 353 -2.11 23.80 30.99
N THR A 354 -2.55 23.38 29.80
CA THR A 354 -2.31 24.09 28.55
C THR A 354 -3.45 25.06 28.20
N SER A 355 -3.16 26.37 28.23
CA SER A 355 -4.16 27.45 28.25
C SER A 355 -5.13 27.54 27.05
N ASN A 356 -4.89 26.78 25.98
CA ASN A 356 -5.69 26.78 24.75
C ASN A 356 -6.37 25.42 24.46
N SER A 357 -6.49 24.54 25.46
CA SER A 357 -7.45 23.44 25.37
C SER A 357 -8.89 23.97 25.26
N LEU A 358 -9.83 23.14 24.84
CA LEU A 358 -11.26 23.49 24.86
C LEU A 358 -11.74 23.78 26.30
N ASP A 359 -11.04 23.22 27.29
CA ASP A 359 -11.13 23.51 28.72
C ASP A 359 -10.04 24.52 29.20
N SER A 360 -9.63 25.47 28.34
CA SER A 360 -8.71 26.62 28.56
C SER A 360 -7.60 26.46 29.63
N GLY A 361 -6.92 25.30 29.67
CA GLY A 361 -5.81 25.01 30.60
C GLY A 361 -6.14 25.21 32.07
N PHE A 362 -7.35 24.83 32.51
CA PHE A 362 -7.82 25.14 33.86
C PHE A 362 -6.99 24.53 35.00
N LEU A 363 -6.16 23.52 34.75
CA LEU A 363 -5.30 22.94 35.78
C LEU A 363 -4.10 23.85 36.09
N GLN A 364 -3.98 24.27 37.35
CA GLN A 364 -2.79 24.93 37.90
C GLN A 364 -1.98 23.93 38.72
N PRO A 365 -0.93 23.27 38.18
CA PRO A 365 -0.32 22.12 38.83
C PRO A 365 0.36 22.47 40.15
N ILE A 366 0.26 21.58 41.14
CA ILE A 366 1.09 21.66 42.36
C ILE A 366 2.58 21.61 42.01
N THR A 367 3.43 22.15 42.88
CA THR A 367 4.89 22.24 42.70
C THR A 367 5.56 20.92 42.33
N GLN A 368 5.04 19.79 42.81
CA GLN A 368 5.50 18.44 42.50
C GLN A 368 5.36 18.07 41.01
N LEU A 369 4.37 18.63 40.31
CA LEU A 369 4.00 18.32 38.93
C LEU A 369 4.40 19.41 37.93
N GLN A 370 4.93 20.54 38.39
CA GLN A 370 5.34 21.65 37.51
C GLN A 370 6.53 21.26 36.63
N GLN A 371 6.41 21.49 35.32
CA GLN A 371 7.41 21.15 34.33
C GLN A 371 7.92 22.40 33.59
N ASN A 372 9.25 22.51 33.46
CA ASN A 372 9.88 23.57 32.67
C ASN A 372 10.07 23.11 31.23
N GLY A 373 9.14 23.48 30.33
CA GLY A 373 9.32 23.31 28.88
C GLY A 373 8.49 22.21 28.21
N SER A 374 7.54 21.59 28.94
CA SER A 374 6.65 20.53 28.46
C SER A 374 5.23 20.74 29.00
N GLY A 375 4.21 20.17 28.35
CA GLY A 375 2.83 20.17 28.84
C GLY A 375 2.52 19.00 29.77
N LEU A 376 1.68 19.24 30.79
CA LEU A 376 1.16 18.21 31.69
C LEU A 376 -0.20 17.71 31.22
N VAL A 377 -0.39 16.39 31.24
CA VAL A 377 -1.69 15.74 31.13
C VAL A 377 -1.88 14.81 32.32
N LEU A 378 -2.95 15.02 33.09
CA LEU A 378 -3.38 14.12 34.16
C LEU A 378 -4.58 13.31 33.68
N LEU A 379 -4.49 11.98 33.78
CA LEU A 379 -5.55 11.06 33.41
C LEU A 379 -6.13 10.41 34.66
N PHE A 380 -7.30 10.89 35.09
CA PHE A 380 -8.03 10.34 36.22
C PHE A 380 -8.90 9.17 35.72
N LEU A 381 -8.59 7.96 36.20
CA LEU A 381 -9.35 6.75 35.89
C LEU A 381 -10.25 6.43 37.09
N ALA A 382 -11.53 6.75 36.98
CA ALA A 382 -12.55 6.20 37.89
C ALA A 382 -12.97 4.82 37.38
N GLN A 383 -12.91 3.82 38.26
CA GLN A 383 -13.02 2.42 37.87
C GLN A 383 -13.72 1.57 38.93
N ASN A 384 -14.64 0.71 38.48
CA ASN A 384 -15.34 -0.27 39.31
C ASN A 384 -15.53 -1.66 38.64
N PRO A 385 -14.52 -2.22 37.95
CA PRO A 385 -14.59 -3.54 37.35
C PRO A 385 -14.49 -4.65 38.41
N ILE A 386 -15.02 -5.81 38.07
CA ILE A 386 -14.89 -7.07 38.80
C ILE A 386 -14.02 -7.98 37.91
N TYR A 387 -12.74 -8.09 38.26
CA TYR A 387 -11.80 -8.90 37.49
C TYR A 387 -11.99 -10.40 37.77
N VAL A 388 -11.92 -11.21 36.70
CA VAL A 388 -12.02 -12.67 36.80
C VAL A 388 -10.79 -13.26 37.52
N GLY A 389 -9.59 -12.75 37.23
CA GLY A 389 -8.34 -13.09 37.93
C GLY A 389 -7.63 -11.86 38.50
N ALA A 390 -6.47 -12.07 39.12
CA ALA A 390 -5.68 -10.98 39.70
C ALA A 390 -5.10 -10.03 38.64
N VAL A 391 -4.97 -8.76 39.01
CA VAL A 391 -4.42 -7.66 38.21
C VAL A 391 -3.33 -6.97 39.01
N ASN A 392 -2.08 -7.17 38.59
CA ASN A 392 -0.87 -6.63 39.24
C ASN A 392 -0.39 -5.32 38.60
N ASP A 393 -1.24 -4.68 37.80
CA ASP A 393 -0.94 -3.41 37.14
C ASP A 393 -1.01 -2.23 38.14
N PRO A 394 -0.02 -1.31 38.15
CA PRO A 394 0.06 -0.22 39.13
C PRO A 394 -1.00 0.89 38.97
N TRP A 395 -1.61 1.04 37.78
CA TRP A 395 -2.63 2.06 37.52
C TRP A 395 -4.05 1.49 37.56
N PHE A 396 -4.26 0.29 37.02
CA PHE A 396 -5.54 -0.40 37.11
C PHE A 396 -5.74 -1.04 38.50
N GLY A 397 -4.81 -1.88 38.95
CA GLY A 397 -4.83 -2.57 40.24
C GLY A 397 -5.99 -3.57 40.43
N GLY A 398 -5.75 -4.66 41.17
CA GLY A 398 -6.78 -5.64 41.50
C GLY A 398 -6.21 -6.95 42.01
N GLU A 399 -5.62 -6.95 43.21
CA GLU A 399 -4.83 -8.05 43.77
C GLU A 399 -5.56 -9.41 43.82
N TYR A 400 -6.89 -9.43 43.84
CA TYR A 400 -7.71 -10.65 43.90
C TYR A 400 -8.81 -10.61 42.82
N GLY A 401 -8.87 -11.64 41.99
CA GLY A 401 -10.00 -11.90 41.10
C GLY A 401 -11.03 -12.83 41.74
N LEU A 402 -12.19 -12.97 41.07
CA LEU A 402 -13.34 -13.76 41.53
C LEU A 402 -13.01 -15.20 41.99
N TYR A 403 -11.97 -15.83 41.45
CA TYR A 403 -11.57 -17.19 41.86
C TYR A 403 -10.95 -17.28 43.27
N ASN A 404 -10.44 -16.18 43.82
CA ASN A 404 -9.73 -16.16 45.11
C ASN A 404 -10.50 -15.43 46.23
N SER A 405 -11.64 -14.81 45.93
CA SER A 405 -12.47 -14.16 46.95
C SER A 405 -13.43 -15.14 47.60
N THR A 406 -13.24 -15.47 48.89
CA THR A 406 -14.36 -15.91 49.71
C THR A 406 -15.32 -14.72 49.90
N LEU A 407 -16.64 -14.97 49.97
CA LEU A 407 -17.65 -13.91 49.89
C LEU A 407 -17.61 -12.89 51.06
N GLU A 408 -16.83 -13.18 52.11
CA GLU A 408 -16.69 -12.37 53.33
C GLU A 408 -15.26 -11.85 53.57
N GLU A 409 -14.25 -12.30 52.82
CA GLU A 409 -12.92 -11.69 52.89
C GLU A 409 -12.92 -10.34 52.17
N SER A 410 -12.78 -9.29 52.96
CA SER A 410 -12.70 -7.88 52.56
C SER A 410 -12.00 -7.69 51.22
N LEU A 411 -12.77 -7.35 50.18
CA LEU A 411 -12.28 -6.71 48.96
C LEU A 411 -11.27 -5.63 49.39
N PRO A 412 -9.99 -5.72 48.99
CA PRO A 412 -9.01 -4.72 49.39
C PRO A 412 -9.50 -3.34 48.99
N THR A 413 -9.09 -2.34 49.77
CA THR A 413 -9.42 -0.93 49.56
C THR A 413 -8.69 -0.36 48.33
N LYS A 414 -8.96 -0.93 47.16
CA LYS A 414 -8.58 -0.38 45.86
C LYS A 414 -9.16 1.04 45.78
N PRO A 415 -8.33 2.07 45.55
CA PRO A 415 -8.84 3.39 45.30
C PRO A 415 -9.66 3.34 44.00
N MET A 416 -10.96 3.61 44.10
CA MET A 416 -11.88 3.65 42.95
C MET A 416 -11.46 4.69 41.90
N VAL A 417 -10.60 5.65 42.26
CA VAL A 417 -9.92 6.56 41.33
C VAL A 417 -8.41 6.39 41.45
N THR A 418 -7.77 6.10 40.32
CA THR A 418 -6.30 6.13 40.15
C THR A 418 -5.93 7.21 39.13
N VAL A 419 -4.69 7.70 39.19
CA VAL A 419 -4.25 8.84 38.38
C VAL A 419 -2.95 8.49 37.68
N LEU A 420 -2.87 8.79 36.39
CA LEU A 420 -1.67 8.68 35.56
C LEU A 420 -1.22 10.09 35.17
N GLY A 421 0.04 10.42 35.45
CA GLY A 421 0.63 11.71 35.11
C GLY A 421 1.53 11.57 33.89
N CYS A 422 1.29 12.38 32.87
CA CYS A 422 2.01 12.35 31.60
C CYS A 422 2.60 13.73 31.29
N VAL A 423 3.84 13.73 30.80
CA VAL A 423 4.55 14.90 30.29
C VAL A 423 4.69 14.73 28.78
N GLU A 424 4.03 15.59 28.01
CA GLU A 424 4.09 15.59 26.55
C GLU A 424 4.92 16.79 26.08
N SER A 425 5.84 16.56 25.15
CA SER A 425 6.68 17.61 24.58
C SER A 425 6.96 17.35 23.10
N GLN A 426 7.23 18.42 22.37
CA GLN A 426 7.58 18.34 20.97
C GLN A 426 8.85 19.16 20.67
N GLN A 427 9.56 18.74 19.64
CA GLN A 427 10.80 19.36 19.20
C GLN A 427 10.79 19.47 17.67
N PHE A 428 10.93 20.68 17.14
CA PHE A 428 11.15 20.89 15.70
C PHE A 428 12.65 21.01 15.43
N CYS A 429 13.10 20.45 14.32
CA CYS A 429 14.49 20.47 13.89
C CYS A 429 14.63 20.97 12.45
N ASN A 430 15.66 21.80 12.23
CA ASN A 430 16.14 22.20 10.92
C ASN A 430 17.47 21.47 10.64
N ALA A 431 17.41 20.42 9.83
CA ALA A 431 18.58 19.62 9.45
C ALA A 431 19.59 20.40 8.58
N GLN A 432 19.20 21.55 8.02
CA GLN A 432 20.00 22.41 7.14
C GLN A 432 20.37 23.75 7.81
N PHE A 433 20.30 23.82 9.15
CA PHE A 433 20.60 25.04 9.90
C PHE A 433 22.07 25.48 9.69
N PRO A 434 22.35 26.80 9.59
CA PRO A 434 23.72 27.32 9.41
C PRO A 434 24.64 26.96 10.59
N GLY A 435 25.52 25.97 10.38
CA GLY A 435 26.45 25.45 11.40
C GLY A 435 26.22 23.99 11.80
N GLY A 436 25.16 23.35 11.29
CA GLY A 436 24.80 21.95 11.57
C GLY A 436 23.37 21.84 12.13
N PRO A 437 22.78 20.63 12.18
CA PRO A 437 21.39 20.43 12.56
C PRO A 437 21.05 21.06 13.91
N ALA A 438 20.05 21.95 13.93
CA ALA A 438 19.56 22.61 15.12
C ALA A 438 18.12 22.18 15.42
N CYS A 439 17.77 22.12 16.71
CA CYS A 439 16.45 21.73 17.19
C CYS A 439 16.00 22.63 18.33
N VAL A 440 14.72 22.99 18.36
CA VAL A 440 14.08 23.73 19.46
C VAL A 440 12.93 22.92 20.03
N SER A 441 12.88 22.87 21.36
CA SER A 441 11.79 22.22 22.10
C SER A 441 10.78 23.27 22.53
N PHE A 442 9.49 22.92 22.47
CA PHE A 442 8.40 23.81 22.83
C PHE A 442 7.36 23.05 23.65
N LYS A 443 6.61 23.78 24.49
CA LYS A 443 5.81 23.20 25.58
C LYS A 443 4.71 22.29 25.04
N THR A 444 3.86 22.84 24.18
CA THR A 444 2.81 22.12 23.45
C THR A 444 2.52 22.74 22.08
N SER A 445 1.77 22.00 21.26
CA SER A 445 1.10 22.42 20.02
C SER A 445 0.26 23.70 20.10
N ASP A 446 0.04 24.23 21.30
CA ASP A 446 -0.93 25.30 21.55
C ASP A 446 -0.27 26.50 22.26
N SER A 447 1.04 26.40 22.55
CA SER A 447 1.77 27.29 23.48
C SER A 447 2.29 28.61 22.90
N ASP A 448 2.00 28.92 21.63
CA ASP A 448 2.15 30.26 21.07
C ASP A 448 1.36 30.40 19.76
N ASN A 449 0.94 31.61 19.39
CA ASN A 449 0.36 31.90 18.06
C ASN A 449 1.45 31.98 16.96
N GLY A 450 2.34 30.98 16.94
CA GLY A 450 3.20 30.62 15.81
C GLY A 450 4.17 31.71 15.34
N ALA A 451 5.15 32.11 16.16
CA ALA A 451 6.27 32.93 15.68
C ALA A 451 7.60 32.76 16.43
N SER A 452 7.59 32.70 17.76
CA SER A 452 8.80 32.76 18.61
C SER A 452 9.82 31.65 18.28
N TRP A 453 9.47 30.40 18.55
CA TRP A 453 10.33 29.23 18.32
C TRP A 453 10.68 29.01 16.83
N LEU A 454 9.80 29.43 15.90
CA LEU A 454 10.08 29.38 14.46
C LEU A 454 11.25 30.29 14.07
N SER A 455 11.43 31.42 14.77
CA SER A 455 12.52 32.36 14.52
C SER A 455 13.89 31.84 14.96
N GLU A 456 13.92 31.00 16.00
CA GLU A 456 15.15 30.40 16.55
C GLU A 456 15.80 29.39 15.57
N LEU A 457 14.99 28.68 14.77
CA LEU A 457 15.45 27.67 13.82
C LEU A 457 15.94 28.23 12.47
N SER A 458 15.96 29.55 12.27
CA SER A 458 16.38 30.20 11.01
C SER A 458 15.78 29.54 9.76
N LEU A 459 14.48 29.19 9.83
CA LEU A 459 13.78 28.46 8.77
C LEU A 459 13.64 29.31 7.51
N ASN A 460 13.81 28.69 6.33
CA ASN A 460 13.40 29.33 5.09
C ASN A 460 11.87 29.41 4.98
N ALA A 461 11.34 30.16 4.01
CA ALA A 461 9.90 30.39 3.85
C ALA A 461 9.09 29.08 3.77
N LYS A 462 9.53 28.10 2.97
CA LYS A 462 8.82 26.81 2.84
C LYS A 462 8.93 25.95 4.09
N GLN A 463 10.09 25.95 4.74
CA GLN A 463 10.27 25.25 6.01
C GLN A 463 9.36 25.83 7.10
N ASN A 464 9.27 27.16 7.20
CA ASN A 464 8.37 27.86 8.13
C ASN A 464 6.90 27.46 7.88
N MET A 465 6.45 27.45 6.63
CA MET A 465 5.07 27.05 6.32
C MET A 465 4.79 25.56 6.53
N THR A 466 5.76 24.70 6.23
CA THR A 466 5.67 23.27 6.51
C THR A 466 5.61 23.00 8.01
N ALA A 467 6.44 23.70 8.81
CA ALA A 467 6.43 23.61 10.26
C ALA A 467 5.11 24.11 10.87
N ARG A 468 4.55 25.23 10.38
CA ARG A 468 3.22 25.72 10.77
C ARG A 468 2.13 24.69 10.50
N ARG A 469 2.08 24.11 9.30
CA ARG A 469 1.11 23.06 8.93
C ARG A 469 1.20 21.84 9.85
N ILE A 470 2.42 21.42 10.22
CA ILE A 470 2.63 20.31 11.17
C ILE A 470 2.23 20.70 12.60
N PHE A 471 2.55 21.92 13.05
CA PHE A 471 2.17 22.45 14.36
C PHE A 471 0.64 22.53 14.52
N THR A 472 -0.08 23.03 13.51
CA THR A 472 -1.55 23.03 13.48
C THR A 472 -2.14 21.62 13.42
N ALA A 473 -1.47 20.65 12.78
CA ALA A 473 -1.90 19.27 12.83
C ALA A 473 -1.69 18.62 14.22
N LEU A 474 -0.69 19.06 14.98
CA LEU A 474 -0.39 18.55 16.33
C LEU A 474 -1.43 18.93 17.39
N SER A 475 -2.12 20.07 17.26
CA SER A 475 -3.10 20.52 18.26
C SER A 475 -4.29 19.57 18.42
N GLY A 476 -4.62 18.79 17.38
CA GLY A 476 -5.62 17.71 17.45
C GLY A 476 -5.03 16.29 17.51
N ALA A 477 -3.72 16.16 17.72
CA ALA A 477 -2.97 14.90 17.69
C ALA A 477 -2.09 14.69 18.95
N ASN A 478 -2.44 15.37 20.04
CA ASN A 478 -1.83 15.25 21.36
C ASN A 478 -2.61 14.28 22.29
N LEU A 479 -2.01 13.88 23.41
CA LEU A 479 -2.59 12.89 24.32
C LEU A 479 -3.93 13.37 24.92
N TYR A 480 -4.00 14.63 25.34
CA TYR A 480 -5.19 15.21 25.95
C TYR A 480 -6.38 15.20 24.97
N ILE A 481 -6.22 15.57 23.71
CA ILE A 481 -7.32 15.50 22.72
C ILE A 481 -7.76 14.06 22.47
N VAL A 482 -6.83 13.11 22.25
CA VAL A 482 -7.20 11.71 22.02
C VAL A 482 -8.02 11.13 23.18
N THR A 483 -7.57 11.36 24.42
CA THR A 483 -8.24 10.86 25.62
C THR A 483 -9.54 11.61 25.96
N THR A 484 -9.63 12.91 25.70
CA THR A 484 -10.84 13.72 25.94
C THR A 484 -11.96 13.34 24.98
N GLN A 485 -11.65 13.20 23.68
CA GLN A 485 -12.67 13.01 22.66
C GLN A 485 -13.24 11.58 22.61
N LEU A 486 -12.47 10.59 23.07
CA LEU A 486 -12.87 9.18 23.09
C LEU A 486 -13.23 8.68 24.50
N GLY A 487 -12.73 9.32 25.56
CA GLY A 487 -12.94 8.90 26.95
C GLY A 487 -12.47 7.47 27.18
N ALA A 488 -13.26 6.69 27.92
CA ALA A 488 -12.96 5.27 28.17
C ALA A 488 -12.87 4.41 26.89
N ASN A 489 -13.44 4.85 25.76
CA ASN A 489 -13.35 4.13 24.49
C ASN A 489 -11.98 4.29 23.80
N SER A 490 -11.09 5.16 24.28
CA SER A 490 -9.68 5.19 23.83
C SER A 490 -8.86 4.03 24.40
N MET A 491 -9.39 3.32 25.41
CA MET A 491 -8.62 2.37 26.19
C MET A 491 -8.78 0.95 25.65
N LEU A 492 -7.67 0.22 25.51
CA LEU A 492 -7.63 -1.19 25.13
C LEU A 492 -8.42 -2.06 26.12
N VAL A 493 -8.40 -1.73 27.42
CA VAL A 493 -9.18 -2.43 28.45
C VAL A 493 -10.69 -2.44 28.17
N SER A 494 -11.22 -1.44 27.46
CA SER A 494 -12.67 -1.30 27.23
C SER A 494 -13.26 -2.47 26.42
N THR A 495 -12.48 -3.06 25.50
CA THR A 495 -12.92 -4.21 24.69
C THR A 495 -12.99 -5.52 25.48
N ASN A 496 -12.40 -5.56 26.68
CA ASN A 496 -12.25 -6.76 27.50
C ASN A 496 -13.24 -6.80 28.69
N THR A 497 -14.39 -6.11 28.55
CA THR A 497 -15.42 -6.01 29.58
C THR A 497 -16.80 -6.42 29.10
N LEU A 498 -17.59 -6.97 30.02
CA LEU A 498 -19.01 -7.25 29.86
C LEU A 498 -19.74 -6.76 31.11
N PHE A 499 -20.48 -5.66 30.99
CA PHE A 499 -21.00 -4.91 32.14
C PHE A 499 -19.85 -4.54 33.10
N ARG A 500 -19.94 -4.93 34.38
CA ARG A 500 -18.85 -4.77 35.35
C ARG A 500 -17.84 -5.92 35.35
N ALA A 501 -18.09 -7.04 34.67
CA ALA A 501 -17.12 -8.14 34.61
C ALA A 501 -15.98 -7.77 33.62
N ALA A 502 -14.74 -8.01 34.03
CA ALA A 502 -13.55 -7.73 33.23
C ALA A 502 -12.59 -8.93 33.22
N LEU A 503 -11.92 -9.15 32.08
CA LEU A 503 -10.85 -10.14 32.01
C LEU A 503 -9.65 -9.70 32.86
N SER A 504 -8.83 -10.66 33.29
CA SER A 504 -7.53 -10.38 33.92
C SER A 504 -6.66 -9.55 32.96
N LEU A 505 -5.94 -8.57 33.51
CA LEU A 505 -5.08 -7.66 32.76
C LEU A 505 -3.60 -8.02 32.98
N PRO A 506 -2.72 -7.83 31.98
CA PRO A 506 -1.28 -7.94 32.17
C PRO A 506 -0.78 -6.88 33.17
N SER A 507 0.38 -7.13 33.79
CA SER A 507 0.98 -6.21 34.78
C SER A 507 1.46 -4.88 34.20
N ASN A 508 1.54 -4.77 32.88
CA ASN A 508 1.92 -3.56 32.14
C ASN A 508 0.78 -3.03 31.26
N GLN A 509 -0.49 -3.31 31.60
CA GLN A 509 -1.64 -2.80 30.84
C GLN A 509 -1.57 -1.28 30.68
N TRP A 510 -1.21 -0.54 31.73
CA TRP A 510 -1.07 0.92 31.69
C TRP A 510 -0.04 1.39 30.64
N GLU A 511 1.01 0.63 30.39
CA GLU A 511 2.04 0.94 29.38
C GLU A 511 1.46 0.74 27.97
N LEU A 512 0.69 -0.33 27.77
CA LEU A 512 -0.02 -0.63 26.52
C LEU A 512 -1.09 0.43 26.20
N GLU A 513 -1.77 0.96 27.21
CA GLU A 513 -2.71 2.08 27.03
C GLU A 513 -1.98 3.34 26.55
N VAL A 514 -0.87 3.70 27.20
CA VAL A 514 -0.06 4.87 26.85
C VAL A 514 0.55 4.73 25.45
N GLU A 515 1.03 3.53 25.09
CA GLU A 515 1.52 3.22 23.74
C GLU A 515 0.42 3.35 22.68
N SER A 516 -0.78 2.82 22.95
CA SER A 516 -1.96 2.92 22.08
C SER A 516 -2.39 4.37 21.82
N TRP A 517 -2.43 5.22 22.85
CA TRP A 517 -2.76 6.64 22.67
C TRP A 517 -1.66 7.41 21.93
N PHE A 518 -0.39 7.12 22.19
CA PHE A 518 0.72 7.75 21.47
C PHE A 518 0.70 7.39 19.98
N ALA A 519 0.51 6.10 19.66
CA ALA A 519 0.31 5.61 18.30
C ALA A 519 -0.89 6.30 17.64
N THR A 520 -2.02 6.39 18.34
CA THR A 520 -3.25 7.07 17.87
C THR A 520 -2.98 8.54 17.52
N GLY A 521 -2.19 9.25 18.35
CA GLY A 521 -1.75 10.60 18.06
C GLY A 521 -0.85 10.70 16.82
N LEU A 522 0.07 9.75 16.60
CA LEU A 522 0.89 9.73 15.37
C LEU A 522 0.07 9.45 14.11
N ALA A 523 -0.94 8.57 14.18
CA ALA A 523 -1.87 8.35 13.07
C ALA A 523 -2.75 9.59 12.81
N ALA A 524 -3.25 10.25 13.86
CA ALA A 524 -4.00 11.50 13.74
C ALA A 524 -3.16 12.61 13.08
N LEU A 525 -1.85 12.70 13.41
CA LEU A 525 -0.92 13.61 12.74
C LEU A 525 -0.81 13.31 11.23
N GLN A 526 -0.50 12.06 10.85
CA GLN A 526 -0.42 11.67 9.43
C GLN A 526 -1.72 11.94 8.68
N ARG A 527 -2.86 11.60 9.31
CA ARG A 527 -4.21 11.84 8.78
C ARG A 527 -4.44 13.33 8.53
N ARG A 528 -4.21 14.19 9.52
CA ARG A 528 -4.39 15.65 9.42
C ARG A 528 -3.52 16.29 8.35
N ILE A 529 -2.28 15.84 8.20
CA ILE A 529 -1.42 16.29 7.10
C ILE A 529 -2.03 15.92 5.75
N SER A 530 -2.49 14.69 5.55
CA SER A 530 -3.19 14.29 4.32
C SER A 530 -4.51 15.07 4.10
N LYS A 531 -5.24 15.34 5.18
CA LYS A 531 -6.52 16.06 5.18
C LYS A 531 -6.42 17.54 4.82
N TYR A 532 -5.30 18.19 5.08
CA TYR A 532 -5.01 19.55 4.60
C TYR A 532 -5.18 19.70 3.08
N VAL A 533 -4.87 18.66 2.29
CA VAL A 533 -5.06 18.66 0.82
C VAL A 533 -6.35 17.96 0.42
N THR A 534 -6.71 16.88 1.09
CA THR A 534 -7.88 16.08 0.69
C THR A 534 -9.23 16.62 1.18
N GLY A 535 -9.23 17.60 2.09
CA GLY A 535 -10.43 18.07 2.76
C GLY A 535 -11.06 16.99 3.65
N GLU A 536 -11.91 17.40 4.59
CA GLU A 536 -12.43 16.44 5.57
C GLU A 536 -13.47 15.47 5.02
N GLY A 537 -14.15 15.79 3.90
CA GLY A 537 -15.28 14.98 3.43
C GLY A 537 -16.44 14.97 4.44
N TYR A 538 -16.41 15.88 5.41
CA TYR A 538 -17.48 16.13 6.35
C TYR A 538 -18.56 16.92 5.62
N GLU A 539 -19.40 16.19 4.88
CA GLU A 539 -20.64 16.73 4.34
C GLU A 539 -21.56 17.11 5.51
N VAL A 540 -21.47 18.36 5.95
CA VAL A 540 -22.57 18.98 6.68
C VAL A 540 -23.77 18.94 5.74
N SER A 541 -24.88 18.39 6.23
CA SER A 541 -26.12 18.31 5.47
C SER A 541 -26.47 19.67 4.87
N ALA A 542 -26.74 19.70 3.55
CA ALA A 542 -26.91 20.92 2.78
C ALA A 542 -28.06 21.84 3.26
N ASP A 543 -28.93 21.33 4.14
CA ASP A 543 -30.02 22.07 4.78
C ASP A 543 -29.56 22.97 5.95
N SER A 544 -28.30 22.88 6.41
CA SER A 544 -27.77 23.81 7.42
C SER A 544 -27.10 25.00 6.73
N THR A 545 -27.76 26.16 6.73
CA THR A 545 -27.31 27.42 6.11
C THR A 545 -26.11 28.09 6.77
N ALA A 546 -25.53 27.46 7.79
CA ALA A 546 -24.31 27.87 8.47
C ALA A 546 -23.32 26.71 8.50
N SER A 547 -22.35 26.70 7.57
CA SER A 547 -21.12 25.91 7.69
C SER A 547 -20.31 26.47 8.87
N GLY A 548 -20.42 25.84 10.05
CA GLY A 548 -19.78 26.31 11.30
C GLY A 548 -18.25 26.20 11.34
N TYR A 549 -17.63 25.96 10.19
CA TYR A 549 -16.19 26.02 9.99
C TYR A 549 -15.93 26.61 8.60
N ALA A 550 -14.83 27.33 8.48
CA ALA A 550 -14.29 27.79 7.20
C ALA A 550 -12.98 27.05 6.93
N ILE A 551 -12.82 26.50 5.73
CA ILE A 551 -11.49 26.16 5.24
C ILE A 551 -10.83 27.49 4.90
N SER A 552 -9.83 27.88 5.68
CA SER A 552 -9.01 29.05 5.37
C SER A 552 -8.00 28.63 4.30
N PRO A 553 -8.11 29.14 3.07
CA PRO A 553 -7.18 28.79 2.00
C PRO A 553 -5.78 29.27 2.37
N PRO A 554 -4.73 28.55 1.92
CA PRO A 554 -3.36 29.00 2.11
C PRO A 554 -3.12 30.40 1.50
N ALA A 555 -2.14 31.11 2.04
CA ALA A 555 -1.61 32.30 1.37
C ALA A 555 -0.98 31.94 0.01
N ALA A 556 -0.78 32.93 -0.86
CA ALA A 556 -0.29 32.69 -2.22
C ALA A 556 1.11 32.02 -2.28
N ASP A 557 1.93 32.22 -1.26
CA ASP A 557 3.24 31.60 -1.03
C ASP A 557 3.17 30.23 -0.33
N GLU A 558 2.00 29.84 0.17
CA GLU A 558 1.72 28.55 0.81
C GLU A 558 1.04 27.55 -0.13
N GLN A 559 0.37 28.03 -1.19
CA GLN A 559 -0.42 27.24 -2.16
C GLN A 559 0.32 26.01 -2.70
N TRP A 560 1.65 26.05 -2.81
CA TRP A 560 2.47 24.91 -3.25
C TRP A 560 2.23 23.65 -2.41
N MET A 561 1.90 23.77 -1.12
CA MET A 561 1.63 22.63 -0.23
C MET A 561 0.41 21.81 -0.66
N CYS A 562 -0.51 22.41 -1.43
CA CYS A 562 -1.74 21.79 -1.93
C CYS A 562 -1.53 20.94 -3.18
N GLU A 563 -0.39 21.13 -3.86
CA GLU A 563 0.04 20.35 -5.03
C GLU A 563 1.18 19.38 -4.69
N ASN A 564 1.65 19.39 -3.44
CA ASN A 564 2.84 18.66 -3.00
C ASN A 564 2.55 17.79 -1.78
N GLN A 565 1.50 16.97 -1.85
CA GLN A 565 1.23 15.90 -0.89
C GLN A 565 1.28 14.54 -1.59
N ILE A 566 2.09 13.63 -1.07
CA ILE A 566 2.14 12.23 -1.51
C ILE A 566 1.19 11.40 -0.64
N THR A 567 0.57 10.40 -1.26
CA THR A 567 -0.19 9.32 -0.60
C THR A 567 -0.07 8.03 -1.45
N HIS A 568 -0.71 6.95 -1.03
CA HIS A 568 -0.80 5.71 -1.78
C HIS A 568 -2.22 5.48 -2.28
N ARG A 569 -2.37 5.10 -3.57
CA ARG A 569 -3.65 4.69 -4.15
C ARG A 569 -3.47 3.57 -5.17
N THR A 570 -4.39 2.61 -5.15
CA THR A 570 -4.34 1.36 -5.95
C THR A 570 -5.03 1.47 -7.32
N ASP A 571 -5.86 2.49 -7.53
CA ASP A 571 -6.54 2.79 -8.80
C ASP A 571 -5.71 3.69 -9.75
N TYR A 572 -4.50 4.04 -9.33
CA TYR A 572 -3.49 4.74 -10.11
C TYR A 572 -2.21 3.91 -10.20
N SER A 573 -1.31 4.27 -11.11
CA SER A 573 -0.01 3.63 -11.26
C SER A 573 1.03 4.66 -11.64
N SER A 574 2.12 4.70 -10.87
CA SER A 574 3.22 5.62 -11.02
C SER A 574 4.46 4.90 -11.54
N PHE A 575 5.15 5.49 -12.51
CA PHE A 575 6.28 4.89 -13.23
C PHE A 575 7.52 5.78 -13.16
N SER A 576 8.69 5.19 -12.96
CA SER A 576 9.98 5.89 -13.04
C SER A 576 10.27 6.33 -14.48
N VAL A 577 10.40 7.63 -14.69
CA VAL A 577 10.75 8.22 -15.99
C VAL A 577 12.15 7.77 -16.42
N LEU A 578 13.08 7.63 -15.48
CA LEU A 578 14.41 7.06 -15.75
C LEU A 578 14.31 5.62 -16.28
N GLY A 579 13.46 4.78 -15.67
CA GLY A 579 13.19 3.42 -16.15
C GLY A 579 12.61 3.39 -17.56
N LEU A 580 11.66 4.29 -17.87
CA LEU A 580 11.10 4.46 -19.22
C LEU A 580 12.19 4.88 -20.23
N CYS A 581 13.04 5.85 -19.89
CA CYS A 581 14.15 6.28 -20.75
C CYS A 581 15.18 5.15 -21.01
N LEU A 582 15.51 4.36 -19.99
CA LEU A 582 16.42 3.21 -20.10
C LEU A 582 15.89 2.08 -20.98
N ILE A 583 14.57 1.98 -21.19
CA ILE A 583 13.96 1.05 -22.14
C ILE A 583 13.88 1.68 -23.54
N ILE A 584 13.30 2.89 -23.64
CA ILE A 584 12.94 3.51 -24.91
C ILE A 584 14.17 3.97 -25.69
N VAL A 585 15.14 4.65 -25.04
CA VAL A 585 16.28 5.24 -25.75
C VAL A 585 17.20 4.18 -26.36
N PRO A 586 17.65 3.12 -25.64
CA PRO A 586 18.44 2.05 -26.25
C PRO A 586 17.66 1.28 -27.31
N GLY A 587 16.35 1.09 -27.14
CA GLY A 587 15.51 0.43 -28.15
C GLY A 587 15.43 1.19 -29.46
N LEU A 588 15.21 2.51 -29.40
CA LEU A 588 15.24 3.39 -30.58
C LEU A 588 16.61 3.39 -31.27
N ILE A 589 17.70 3.36 -30.50
CA ILE A 589 19.07 3.24 -31.05
C ILE A 589 19.26 1.91 -31.78
N ILE A 590 18.84 0.78 -31.20
CA ILE A 590 18.91 -0.54 -31.85
C ILE A 590 18.08 -0.58 -33.14
N ILE A 591 16.85 -0.03 -33.12
CA ILE A 591 15.99 0.08 -34.31
C ILE A 591 16.70 0.89 -35.40
N ALA A 592 17.23 2.07 -35.07
CA ALA A 592 17.94 2.94 -36.01
C ALA A 592 19.21 2.29 -36.58
N ILE A 593 19.99 1.58 -35.75
CA ILE A 593 21.19 0.85 -36.20
C ILE A 593 20.80 -0.23 -37.21
N ASN A 594 19.76 -1.04 -36.95
CA ASN A 594 19.39 -2.12 -37.87
C ASN A 594 18.91 -1.57 -39.22
N LEU A 595 18.10 -0.50 -39.22
CA LEU A 595 17.63 0.16 -40.44
C LEU A 595 18.77 0.77 -41.27
N ALA A 596 19.81 1.30 -40.62
CA ALA A 596 20.98 1.88 -41.29
C ALA A 596 22.10 0.86 -41.61
N LEU A 597 22.02 -0.37 -41.08
CA LEU A 597 23.13 -1.32 -41.01
C LEU A 597 23.75 -1.63 -42.38
N VAL A 598 22.94 -2.08 -43.33
CA VAL A 598 23.37 -2.49 -44.66
C VAL A 598 24.00 -1.32 -45.44
N PRO A 599 23.33 -0.17 -45.66
CA PRO A 599 23.92 0.94 -46.42
C PRO A 599 25.14 1.57 -45.76
N VAL A 600 25.21 1.61 -44.42
CA VAL A 600 26.39 2.13 -43.71
C VAL A 600 27.58 1.18 -43.86
N VAL A 601 27.38 -0.13 -43.69
CA VAL A 601 28.46 -1.12 -43.85
C VAL A 601 28.97 -1.16 -45.29
N HIS A 602 28.10 -1.05 -46.30
CA HIS A 602 28.52 -1.01 -47.70
C HIS A 602 29.35 0.23 -48.05
N ARG A 603 29.09 1.39 -47.40
CA ARG A 603 29.84 2.64 -47.64
C ARG A 603 31.15 2.73 -46.87
N LEU A 604 31.20 2.26 -45.63
CA LEU A 604 32.38 2.39 -44.76
C LEU A 604 33.42 1.29 -44.96
N GLN A 605 33.06 0.19 -45.63
CA GLN A 605 33.92 -0.97 -45.72
C GLN A 605 35.00 -0.83 -46.81
N PRO A 606 36.29 -1.08 -46.50
CA PRO A 606 37.33 -1.13 -47.52
C PRO A 606 37.02 -2.20 -48.58
N HIS A 607 37.14 -1.80 -49.85
CA HIS A 607 36.97 -2.65 -51.01
C HIS A 607 38.06 -3.72 -51.04
N THR A 608 37.70 -4.92 -50.60
CA THR A 608 38.51 -6.14 -50.72
C THR A 608 37.63 -7.24 -51.28
N ASP A 609 38.22 -8.19 -52.00
CA ASP A 609 37.46 -9.24 -52.70
C ASP A 609 36.54 -10.03 -51.75
N LEU A 610 37.01 -10.30 -50.52
CA LEU A 610 36.21 -10.96 -49.49
C LEU A 610 35.02 -10.11 -49.04
N ASN A 611 35.19 -8.79 -48.94
CA ASN A 611 34.12 -7.88 -48.51
C ASN A 611 33.06 -7.71 -49.60
N THR A 612 33.49 -7.57 -50.86
CA THR A 612 32.63 -7.54 -52.05
C THR A 612 31.87 -8.85 -52.20
N MET A 613 32.55 -9.99 -52.07
CA MET A 613 31.92 -11.32 -52.11
C MET A 613 30.86 -11.48 -51.01
N ARG A 614 31.15 -11.06 -49.78
CA ARG A 614 30.19 -11.08 -48.65
C ARG A 614 28.97 -10.19 -48.87
N GLN A 615 29.14 -9.05 -49.53
CA GLN A 615 28.03 -8.16 -49.90
C GLN A 615 27.17 -8.83 -50.97
N LEU A 616 27.78 -9.34 -52.05
CA LEU A 616 27.08 -10.05 -53.11
C LEU A 616 26.37 -11.31 -52.60
N GLU A 617 26.95 -12.05 -51.65
CA GLU A 617 26.30 -13.19 -50.99
C GLU A 617 25.07 -12.74 -50.20
N TRP A 618 25.15 -11.63 -49.44
CA TRP A 618 24.03 -11.08 -48.66
C TRP A 618 22.90 -10.52 -49.55
N GLU A 619 23.24 -9.94 -50.69
CA GLU A 619 22.27 -9.45 -51.68
C GLU A 619 21.61 -10.61 -52.43
N ARG A 620 22.39 -11.57 -52.95
CA ARG A 620 21.88 -12.74 -53.71
C ARG A 620 21.14 -13.77 -52.87
N THR A 621 21.31 -13.78 -51.54
CA THR A 621 20.56 -14.67 -50.63
C THR A 621 19.29 -14.03 -50.10
N GLU A 622 18.94 -12.80 -50.50
CA GLU A 622 17.63 -12.20 -50.19
C GLU A 622 16.50 -13.00 -50.85
N THR A 623 15.33 -13.11 -50.22
CA THR A 623 14.24 -14.02 -50.64
C THR A 623 13.71 -13.73 -52.05
N LEU A 624 13.50 -12.47 -52.41
CA LEU A 624 13.04 -12.09 -53.76
C LEU A 624 14.13 -12.33 -54.79
N GLU A 625 15.39 -12.09 -54.44
CA GLU A 625 16.54 -12.32 -55.32
C GLU A 625 16.84 -13.82 -55.54
N LEU A 626 16.64 -14.66 -54.52
CA LEU A 626 16.66 -16.12 -54.65
C LEU A 626 15.53 -16.60 -55.57
N LEU A 627 14.34 -15.99 -55.47
CA LEU A 627 13.21 -16.30 -56.34
C LEU A 627 13.49 -15.92 -57.81
N ARG A 628 14.06 -14.73 -58.05
CA ARG A 628 14.54 -14.31 -59.40
C ARG A 628 15.56 -15.30 -59.97
N GLN A 629 16.59 -15.65 -59.20
CA GLN A 629 17.59 -16.62 -59.62
C GLN A 629 16.99 -17.99 -59.96
N TYR A 630 15.99 -18.45 -59.19
CA TYR A 630 15.28 -19.70 -59.47
C TYR A 630 14.49 -19.67 -60.78
N PHE A 631 13.78 -18.57 -61.06
CA PHE A 631 13.07 -18.41 -62.34
C PHE A 631 14.05 -18.28 -63.52
N ALA A 632 15.11 -17.49 -63.37
CA ALA A 632 16.16 -17.35 -64.38
C ALA A 632 16.86 -18.69 -64.68
N ALA A 633 17.13 -19.52 -63.66
CA ALA A 633 17.68 -20.87 -63.83
C ALA A 633 16.73 -21.84 -64.57
N ARG A 634 15.42 -21.51 -64.63
CA ARG A 634 14.41 -22.21 -65.46
C ARG A 634 14.14 -21.51 -66.79
N GLY A 635 14.92 -20.50 -67.17
CA GLY A 635 14.76 -19.75 -68.42
C GLY A 635 13.58 -18.77 -68.43
N MET A 636 13.07 -18.36 -67.26
CA MET A 636 11.97 -17.41 -67.13
C MET A 636 12.45 -16.08 -66.55
N ASP A 637 12.26 -14.99 -67.29
CA ASP A 637 12.43 -13.62 -66.80
C ASP A 637 11.08 -13.06 -66.33
N ILE A 638 10.88 -13.01 -65.01
CA ILE A 638 9.62 -12.57 -64.40
C ILE A 638 9.33 -11.08 -64.59
N GLU A 639 10.35 -10.25 -64.83
CA GLU A 639 10.17 -8.80 -65.03
C GLU A 639 9.76 -8.53 -66.48
N ALA A 640 10.41 -9.19 -67.45
CA ALA A 640 9.96 -9.18 -68.85
C ALA A 640 8.56 -9.79 -69.04
N MET A 641 8.27 -10.94 -68.42
CA MET A 641 6.96 -11.60 -68.50
C MET A 641 5.82 -10.74 -67.90
N SER A 642 6.13 -9.92 -66.89
CA SER A 642 5.19 -8.95 -66.33
C SER A 642 4.91 -7.79 -67.30
N ALA A 643 5.96 -7.24 -67.92
CA ALA A 643 5.87 -6.12 -68.86
C ALA A 643 5.05 -6.44 -70.12
N GLU A 644 5.08 -7.69 -70.60
CA GLU A 644 4.34 -8.10 -71.81
C GLU A 644 2.84 -8.39 -71.59
N CYS A 645 2.37 -8.43 -70.34
CA CYS A 645 0.97 -8.71 -69.94
C CYS A 645 0.39 -10.05 -70.50
N LYS A 646 1.23 -10.90 -71.11
CA LYS A 646 0.86 -12.16 -71.76
C LYS A 646 1.47 -13.35 -71.02
N LEU A 647 0.95 -13.65 -69.82
CA LEU A 647 0.89 -15.01 -69.25
C LEU A 647 0.30 -14.95 -67.82
N ARG A 648 -0.94 -15.46 -67.64
CA ARG A 648 -1.37 -15.88 -66.30
C ARG A 648 -0.59 -17.15 -65.95
N ILE A 649 0.16 -17.11 -64.85
CA ILE A 649 1.03 -18.20 -64.33
C ILE A 649 0.31 -19.56 -64.17
N TYR A 650 -1.02 -19.60 -64.25
CA TYR A 650 -1.84 -20.80 -64.07
C TYR A 650 -2.38 -21.50 -65.33
N ASN A 651 -2.35 -20.89 -66.53
CA ASN A 651 -3.20 -21.35 -67.67
C ASN A 651 -2.50 -21.51 -69.03
N THR A 652 -1.25 -21.98 -69.06
CA THR A 652 -0.58 -22.42 -70.30
C THR A 652 0.25 -23.67 -70.06
N ALA A 653 0.55 -24.44 -71.11
CA ALA A 653 1.26 -25.73 -71.08
C ALA A 653 2.75 -25.67 -70.68
N ALA A 654 3.19 -24.63 -69.96
CA ALA A 654 4.37 -24.69 -69.13
C ALA A 654 3.95 -25.31 -67.79
N GLU A 655 4.53 -26.46 -67.42
CA GLU A 655 4.34 -27.04 -66.08
C GLU A 655 4.62 -25.95 -65.03
N SER A 656 3.73 -25.82 -64.03
CA SER A 656 3.96 -24.91 -62.90
C SER A 656 5.40 -25.12 -62.39
N PRO A 657 6.19 -24.06 -62.13
CA PRO A 657 7.55 -24.24 -61.66
C PRO A 657 7.63 -25.11 -60.38
N PHE A 658 6.55 -25.14 -59.60
CA PHE A 658 6.44 -25.91 -58.37
C PHE A 658 5.89 -27.34 -58.57
N ALA A 659 5.57 -27.76 -59.80
CA ALA A 659 5.19 -29.14 -60.11
C ALA A 659 6.44 -30.03 -60.27
N THR A 660 6.49 -31.12 -59.51
CA THR A 660 7.52 -32.17 -59.63
C THR A 660 7.04 -33.29 -60.54
N LYS A 661 7.83 -33.66 -61.55
CA LYS A 661 7.56 -34.84 -62.39
C LYS A 661 7.52 -36.12 -61.55
N SER A 662 6.40 -36.81 -61.57
CA SER A 662 6.28 -38.19 -61.08
C SER A 662 6.89 -39.17 -62.09
N ASP A 663 7.72 -40.07 -61.57
CA ASP A 663 8.12 -41.40 -62.06
C ASP A 663 8.23 -41.68 -63.57
N ALA A 664 9.41 -42.18 -63.95
CA ALA A 664 9.73 -42.60 -65.30
C ALA A 664 9.01 -43.91 -65.69
N ALA A 665 8.31 -43.89 -66.83
CA ALA A 665 7.92 -45.10 -67.57
C ALA A 665 8.77 -45.21 -68.85
N PRO A 666 9.40 -46.36 -69.16
CA PRO A 666 10.29 -46.49 -70.31
C PRO A 666 9.57 -46.85 -71.61
N ARG A 667 9.93 -46.13 -72.68
CA ARG A 667 9.91 -46.48 -74.12
C ARG A 667 8.68 -47.21 -74.70
N SER A 668 8.01 -46.50 -75.60
CA SER A 668 7.16 -47.07 -76.67
C SER A 668 7.97 -47.80 -77.76
N THR A 669 7.44 -48.92 -78.25
CA THR A 669 7.40 -49.27 -79.69
C THR A 669 6.12 -50.09 -79.97
N PRO A 670 5.56 -50.05 -81.20
CA PRO A 670 4.10 -50.13 -81.40
C PRO A 670 3.61 -51.45 -82.04
N VAL A 671 2.28 -51.65 -82.09
CA VAL A 671 1.47 -52.05 -83.28
C VAL A 671 0.02 -52.43 -82.90
N ALA A 672 -0.92 -52.15 -83.82
CA ALA A 672 -2.29 -52.70 -83.98
C ALA A 672 -3.44 -52.27 -83.03
N ASP A 673 -4.26 -51.35 -83.57
CA ASP A 673 -5.74 -51.32 -83.55
C ASP A 673 -6.39 -52.68 -83.98
N PRO A 674 -7.73 -52.90 -83.92
CA PRO A 674 -8.83 -52.04 -83.37
C PRO A 674 -9.95 -52.82 -82.59
N TRP A 675 -11.06 -52.13 -82.29
CA TRP A 675 -12.43 -52.61 -81.92
C TRP A 675 -12.81 -52.95 -80.46
N SER A 676 -13.64 -52.06 -79.89
CA SER A 676 -14.90 -52.30 -79.15
C SER A 676 -15.10 -53.51 -78.22
N GLY A 677 -15.56 -53.23 -76.99
CA GLY A 677 -16.47 -54.13 -76.27
C GLY A 677 -16.09 -54.45 -74.81
N LYS A 678 -16.92 -53.97 -73.87
CA LYS A 678 -17.01 -54.47 -72.47
C LYS A 678 -17.59 -55.91 -72.44
N PRO A 679 -17.58 -56.66 -71.30
CA PRO A 679 -16.74 -56.60 -70.09
C PRO A 679 -16.25 -58.00 -69.56
N SER A 680 -15.57 -57.99 -68.40
CA SER A 680 -15.67 -58.96 -67.26
C SER A 680 -14.48 -59.87 -66.85
N LEU A 681 -14.24 -59.85 -65.52
CA LEU A 681 -13.74 -60.86 -64.56
C LEU A 681 -12.56 -61.83 -64.89
N ASN A 682 -11.46 -61.70 -64.12
CA ASN A 682 -11.08 -62.57 -62.97
C ASN A 682 -9.72 -62.12 -62.37
N SER A 683 -9.65 -61.81 -61.07
CA SER A 683 -9.12 -62.62 -59.93
C SER A 683 -7.59 -62.86 -59.96
N HIS A 684 -6.81 -62.76 -58.87
CA HIS A 684 -7.08 -63.08 -57.46
C HIS A 684 -6.41 -62.14 -56.43
N HIS A 685 -6.83 -62.28 -55.15
CA HIS A 685 -6.27 -61.71 -53.88
C HIS A 685 -6.52 -60.19 -53.64
N THR A 686 -6.89 -59.66 -52.46
CA THR A 686 -7.47 -60.14 -51.16
C THR A 686 -7.88 -58.89 -50.33
N GLU A 687 -8.78 -58.86 -49.33
CA GLU A 687 -9.77 -59.84 -48.81
C GLU A 687 -10.93 -59.14 -48.02
N VAL A 688 -12.17 -59.33 -48.50
CA VAL A 688 -13.46 -59.49 -47.75
C VAL A 688 -14.03 -58.38 -46.84
N ASP A 689 -15.36 -58.26 -46.94
CA ASP A 689 -16.27 -57.25 -46.41
C ASP A 689 -16.92 -57.63 -45.06
N GLY A 690 -17.60 -56.67 -44.42
CA GLY A 690 -18.03 -56.74 -43.02
C GLY A 690 -19.27 -57.56 -42.66
N SER A 691 -19.77 -57.36 -41.43
CA SER A 691 -21.19 -57.50 -41.05
C SER A 691 -21.46 -56.98 -39.61
N ARG A 692 -22.73 -57.06 -39.17
CA ARG A 692 -23.30 -56.37 -37.99
C ARG A 692 -23.38 -57.22 -36.72
N ARG A 693 -23.31 -56.51 -35.58
CA ARG A 693 -24.04 -56.70 -34.29
C ARG A 693 -23.71 -57.90 -33.37
N THR A 694 -23.37 -57.54 -32.12
CA THR A 694 -23.79 -58.13 -30.80
C THR A 694 -23.80 -59.66 -30.66
N SER A 695 -23.12 -60.30 -29.70
CA SER A 695 -23.21 -60.04 -28.24
C SER A 695 -22.26 -60.93 -27.40
N GLY A 696 -21.80 -60.41 -26.26
CA GLY A 696 -21.52 -61.16 -25.00
C GLY A 696 -20.32 -62.12 -24.93
N PHE A 697 -19.38 -61.84 -24.01
CA PHE A 697 -19.06 -62.71 -22.86
C PHE A 697 -18.08 -61.99 -21.89
N GLU A 698 -18.27 -62.22 -20.59
CA GLU A 698 -17.42 -61.87 -19.43
C GLU A 698 -16.61 -63.14 -19.00
N PRO A 699 -15.79 -63.19 -17.92
CA PRO A 699 -15.22 -62.14 -17.05
C PRO A 699 -13.72 -62.35 -16.62
N VAL A 700 -13.25 -61.54 -15.63
CA VAL A 700 -12.13 -61.75 -14.65
C VAL A 700 -10.65 -61.51 -15.07
N GLY A 701 -9.91 -60.69 -14.27
CA GLY A 701 -8.46 -60.95 -14.01
C GLY A 701 -7.49 -59.81 -13.63
N LEU A 702 -7.50 -59.33 -12.37
CA LEU A 702 -6.34 -58.95 -11.50
C LEU A 702 -5.26 -57.87 -11.86
N GLY A 703 -4.79 -57.16 -10.81
CA GLY A 703 -3.54 -56.38 -10.72
C GLY A 703 -3.72 -54.85 -10.70
N ASP A 704 -3.82 -54.15 -9.55
CA ASP A 704 -2.76 -53.77 -8.57
C ASP A 704 -1.77 -52.71 -9.12
N GLU A 705 -1.26 -51.71 -8.38
CA GLU A 705 -1.53 -51.13 -7.05
C GLU A 705 -0.79 -49.77 -6.95
N MET A 706 -1.32 -48.80 -6.19
CA MET A 706 -0.59 -47.98 -5.19
C MET A 706 -1.36 -46.69 -4.84
N GLY A 707 -1.76 -46.55 -3.57
CA GLY A 707 -2.36 -45.32 -3.07
C GLY A 707 -3.05 -45.46 -1.71
N ASP A 708 -2.26 -45.67 -0.64
CA ASP A 708 -2.65 -45.49 0.78
C ASP A 708 -1.36 -45.55 1.65
N PRO A 709 -1.31 -45.23 2.97
CA PRO A 709 -2.44 -45.26 3.92
C PRO A 709 -2.55 -44.20 5.04
N ILE A 710 -3.63 -44.38 5.84
CA ILE A 710 -3.90 -43.92 7.24
C ILE A 710 -4.51 -42.49 7.36
N SER A 711 -5.83 -42.26 7.56
CA SER A 711 -6.88 -42.75 8.52
C SER A 711 -6.85 -42.05 9.91
N ARG A 712 -7.96 -41.83 10.66
CA ARG A 712 -9.27 -42.53 10.73
C ARG A 712 -10.34 -41.75 11.55
N TYR A 713 -11.62 -42.17 11.44
CA TYR A 713 -12.84 -41.81 12.22
C TYR A 713 -13.46 -40.41 12.00
N GLY A 714 -14.79 -40.22 11.84
CA GLY A 714 -15.89 -41.16 11.58
C GLY A 714 -17.24 -40.71 12.16
N GLY A 715 -18.33 -40.68 11.37
CA GLY A 715 -19.71 -40.56 11.90
C GLY A 715 -20.73 -39.72 11.10
N ASN A 716 -21.66 -40.42 10.44
CA ASN A 716 -23.02 -40.06 9.95
C ASN A 716 -23.80 -38.94 10.70
N ALA A 717 -24.84 -38.28 10.16
CA ALA A 717 -25.49 -38.28 8.82
C ALA A 717 -26.48 -37.10 8.71
N GLY A 718 -26.93 -36.71 7.49
CA GLY A 718 -27.96 -35.66 7.31
C GLY A 718 -28.15 -35.17 5.87
N ASN A 719 -28.88 -35.94 5.06
CA ASN A 719 -29.15 -35.78 3.62
C ASN A 719 -29.66 -34.40 3.12
N HIS A 720 -29.32 -34.10 1.84
CA HIS A 720 -30.11 -33.53 0.71
C HIS A 720 -31.17 -32.41 0.95
N GLU A 721 -31.39 -31.44 0.07
CA GLU A 721 -31.46 -31.51 -1.41
C GLU A 721 -31.19 -30.14 -2.11
N MET A 722 -31.20 -30.12 -3.45
CA MET A 722 -31.02 -28.95 -4.34
C MET A 722 -32.26 -28.01 -4.30
N ASP A 723 -32.35 -26.81 -4.91
CA ASP A 723 -31.75 -26.35 -6.17
C ASP A 723 -31.76 -24.80 -6.39
N ARG A 724 -30.90 -24.36 -7.31
CA ARG A 724 -30.82 -23.12 -8.14
C ARG A 724 -31.64 -21.83 -7.87
N LEU A 725 -30.88 -20.72 -7.87
CA LEU A 725 -30.99 -19.49 -8.70
C LEU A 725 -32.38 -18.89 -9.04
N GLY A 726 -32.64 -17.61 -8.66
CA GLY A 726 -33.65 -16.81 -9.37
C GLY A 726 -34.15 -15.50 -8.76
N SER A 727 -33.42 -14.40 -8.95
CA SER A 727 -33.90 -13.00 -9.14
C SER A 727 -35.24 -12.50 -8.56
N SER A 728 -35.14 -11.51 -7.67
CA SER A 728 -35.95 -10.27 -7.63
C SER A 728 -37.50 -10.32 -7.77
N SER A 729 -38.22 -10.03 -6.69
CA SER A 729 -39.13 -8.87 -6.58
C SER A 729 -39.68 -8.75 -5.15
N GLY A 730 -40.07 -7.54 -4.72
CA GLY A 730 -40.36 -7.25 -3.32
C GLY A 730 -41.85 -7.09 -2.96
N ARG A 731 -42.08 -6.89 -1.65
CA ARG A 731 -43.33 -6.50 -0.96
C ARG A 731 -44.43 -7.57 -0.85
N TYR A 732 -44.58 -8.13 0.34
CA TYR A 732 -45.77 -8.06 1.24
C TYR A 732 -45.37 -8.84 2.53
N GLN A 733 -45.00 -8.22 3.65
CA GLN A 733 -45.78 -7.49 4.66
C GLN A 733 -46.74 -8.36 5.51
N ARG A 734 -46.48 -8.34 6.84
CA ARG A 734 -47.30 -8.76 8.01
C ARG A 734 -47.26 -10.22 8.52
N LEU A 735 -46.80 -10.33 9.78
CA LEU A 735 -47.37 -11.08 10.92
C LEU A 735 -47.59 -12.58 10.69
N ILE A 736 -46.80 -13.47 11.29
CA ILE A 736 -46.48 -13.60 12.73
C ILE A 736 -44.98 -13.73 12.98
#